data_AF-A0A255XQH2-F1
#
_entry.id   AF-A0A255XQH2-F1
#
_cell.length_a   1.000
_cell.length_b   1.000
_cell.length_c   1.000
_cell.angle_alpha   90.00
_cell.angle_beta   90.00
_cell.angle_gamma   90.00
#
_symmetry.space_group_name_H-M   'P 1'
#
loop_
_entity.id
_entity.type
_entity.pdbx_description
1 polymer ?
#
loop_
_entity_poly.entity_id
_entity_poly.type
_entity_poly.pdbx_seq_one_letter_code
_entity_poly.pdbx_strand_id
1 'polypeptide(L)'
;MPDGTPPLNGRFAPRSLWIDARQTVEEYILGQDWRINANANTCYSNAGLINNAAGKIIATYWLETVYAPEESRAHRQADFHIHDLDCLTGYCAGWSLRALLDEGFNGVPGKVASRPPRHFREALGQMANFLGILQSEWAGAQAFSSFDTYLAPYVFKDRLPVAEIKKAIRSFVYNLNVPARWGQSPFTNITLDLTVPPDLRDNFPTAAGRPLFEGVVDAGLLCEAQARGAASLVDLTYRHFAPEMQQIAIAYYEVMTEGDAHGQPFTFPIPTVNILEDFDWDSPVADAIFKNTAKIGSSYFQNFVGSQYLSGEDGARVRNPDAYEPHAVRSMCCRLQLDLRELLKRGNGLFGSAEMTGSIGVVTLNMARLGYRFPGDEAGLTAEMLRLMDLARDTLEKKRAFVTEMFGRGLYPYTKRYLRDFRNHFSTIGVNGMNEMVRNFTADAHDIADPRGVALCLRLLDAMRERLKRYQTETGNLYNLEATPAEGTTYRFAKEDAKYCPGILQAGEGENIYYTNSSQLPVGYTDDPFEALAHQDDLQGKYTGGTVLHLYMDERLSSGVACKRLVRRVLETHRLPYITVTPVFSVCETHGYLRGEQPECPHCGAETLVWTRVMGYHRPVSSFNLGKKGEHRGRQHFREARAVLV
;
A
#
# COMPACT_ATOMS: atom_id res chain seq x y z
N MET A 1 5.69 -36.30 12.09
CA MET A 1 4.52 -36.91 11.42
C MET A 1 4.62 -36.55 9.95
N PRO A 2 4.74 -37.51 9.01
CA PRO A 2 4.73 -37.16 7.60
C PRO A 2 3.30 -36.79 7.22
N ASP A 3 3.20 -35.59 6.67
CA ASP A 3 2.05 -34.93 6.12
C ASP A 3 1.44 -35.75 4.98
N GLY A 4 0.13 -36.01 5.07
CA GLY A 4 -0.65 -36.69 4.02
C GLY A 4 -0.83 -35.85 2.76
N THR A 5 0.18 -35.06 2.37
CA THR A 5 0.20 -34.25 1.17
C THR A 5 0.64 -35.16 0.01
N PRO A 6 -0.26 -35.58 -0.90
CA PRO A 6 0.16 -36.44 -2.01
C PRO A 6 1.22 -35.73 -2.86
N PRO A 7 2.24 -36.46 -3.37
CA PRO A 7 3.27 -35.88 -4.23
C PRO A 7 2.63 -35.18 -5.44
N LEU A 8 3.18 -34.01 -5.84
CA LEU A 8 2.70 -33.19 -6.97
C LEU A 8 2.34 -34.03 -8.21
N ASN A 9 3.11 -35.10 -8.43
CA ASN A 9 3.01 -36.08 -9.49
C ASN A 9 1.58 -36.68 -9.66
N GLY A 10 0.80 -36.75 -8.58
CA GLY A 10 -0.57 -37.29 -8.57
C GLY A 10 -1.69 -36.25 -8.67
N ARG A 11 -1.36 -34.95 -8.68
CA ARG A 11 -2.36 -33.85 -8.79
C ARG A 11 -2.68 -33.45 -10.23
N PHE A 12 -1.88 -33.89 -11.19
CA PHE A 12 -2.02 -33.54 -12.59
C PHE A 12 -2.90 -34.55 -13.33
N ALA A 13 -4.21 -34.53 -13.05
CA ALA A 13 -5.15 -35.10 -14.00
C ALA A 13 -5.13 -34.23 -15.26
N PRO A 14 -4.98 -34.78 -16.48
CA PRO A 14 -5.00 -33.99 -17.70
C PRO A 14 -6.40 -33.41 -17.91
N ARG A 15 -6.62 -32.19 -17.46
CA ARG A 15 -7.68 -31.32 -17.95
C ARG A 15 -7.07 -30.44 -19.02
N SER A 16 -7.38 -30.71 -20.29
CA SER A 16 -6.90 -29.88 -21.39
C SER A 16 -7.59 -28.52 -21.31
N LEU A 17 -6.85 -27.52 -20.83
CA LEU A 17 -7.26 -26.12 -20.93
C LEU A 17 -6.48 -25.49 -22.07
N TRP A 18 -7.21 -25.18 -23.13
CA TRP A 18 -6.70 -24.52 -24.31
C TRP A 18 -6.67 -23.01 -24.07
N ILE A 19 -5.46 -22.44 -23.98
CA ILE A 19 -5.25 -21.00 -24.13
C ILE A 19 -4.83 -20.77 -25.57
N ASP A 20 -5.64 -20.03 -26.34
CA ASP A 20 -5.29 -19.70 -27.72
C ASP A 20 -4.16 -18.66 -27.72
N ALA A 21 -2.98 -19.10 -28.17
CA ALA A 21 -1.79 -18.27 -28.23
C ALA A 21 -1.94 -17.11 -29.24
N ARG A 22 -2.62 -17.36 -30.37
CA ARG A 22 -2.86 -16.33 -31.40
C ARG A 22 -3.79 -15.26 -30.85
N GLN A 23 -4.93 -15.67 -30.29
CA GLN A 23 -5.89 -14.75 -29.68
C GLN A 23 -5.23 -13.94 -28.56
N THR A 24 -4.45 -14.58 -27.69
CA THR A 24 -3.77 -13.91 -26.58
C THR A 24 -2.85 -12.77 -27.04
N VAL A 25 -2.11 -12.98 -28.13
CA VAL A 25 -1.22 -11.97 -28.70
C VAL A 25 -2.01 -10.91 -29.46
N GLU A 26 -2.97 -11.30 -30.30
CA GLU A 26 -3.80 -10.38 -31.09
C GLU A 26 -4.61 -9.42 -30.21
N GLU A 27 -5.24 -9.92 -29.14
CA GLU A 27 -5.98 -9.09 -28.17
C GLU A 27 -5.12 -8.00 -27.54
N TYR A 28 -3.86 -8.33 -27.24
CA TYR A 28 -2.94 -7.39 -26.62
C TYR A 28 -2.47 -6.33 -27.62
N ILE A 29 -1.96 -6.74 -28.79
CA ILE A 29 -1.43 -5.81 -29.80
C ILE A 29 -2.50 -4.88 -30.39
N LEU A 30 -3.76 -5.32 -30.37
CA LEU A 30 -4.91 -4.52 -30.80
C LEU A 30 -5.59 -3.74 -29.65
N GLY A 31 -5.13 -3.89 -28.41
CA GLY A 31 -5.69 -3.18 -27.25
C GLY A 31 -7.14 -3.56 -26.91
N GLN A 32 -7.59 -4.77 -27.27
CA GLN A 32 -8.99 -5.18 -27.18
C GLN A 32 -9.39 -5.72 -25.79
N ASP A 33 -8.42 -6.15 -24.98
CA ASP A 33 -8.68 -6.62 -23.61
C ASP A 33 -8.53 -5.46 -22.61
N TRP A 34 -9.62 -5.11 -21.92
CA TRP A 34 -9.59 -4.08 -20.87
C TRP A 34 -8.55 -4.38 -19.77
N ARG A 35 -8.18 -5.66 -19.56
CA ARG A 35 -7.19 -6.08 -18.57
C ARG A 35 -5.80 -5.51 -18.84
N ILE A 36 -5.52 -5.07 -20.06
CA ILE A 36 -4.29 -4.36 -20.43
C ILE A 36 -4.12 -3.10 -19.58
N ASN A 37 -5.23 -2.45 -19.20
CA ASN A 37 -5.24 -1.26 -18.35
C ASN A 37 -5.75 -1.55 -16.93
N ALA A 38 -5.84 -2.82 -16.49
CA ALA A 38 -6.33 -3.15 -15.14
C ALA A 38 -5.46 -2.59 -14.01
N ASN A 39 -4.17 -2.36 -14.30
CA ASN A 39 -3.19 -1.75 -13.41
C ASN A 39 -2.55 -0.54 -14.11
N ALA A 40 -2.79 0.67 -13.60
CA ALA A 40 -2.30 1.93 -14.16
C ALA A 40 -0.76 2.08 -14.09
N ASN A 41 -0.06 1.18 -13.38
CA ASN A 41 1.40 1.09 -13.36
C ASN A 41 1.98 0.37 -14.60
N THR A 42 1.15 -0.33 -15.37
CA THR A 42 1.58 -1.01 -16.59
C THR A 42 1.32 -0.16 -17.84
N CYS A 43 2.15 -0.31 -18.87
CA CYS A 43 1.97 0.38 -20.16
C CYS A 43 2.02 -0.60 -21.33
N TYR A 44 1.32 -0.24 -22.41
CA TYR A 44 1.39 -0.97 -23.68
C TYR A 44 2.83 -1.00 -24.18
N SER A 45 3.42 -2.18 -24.11
CA SER A 45 4.81 -2.43 -24.46
C SER A 45 5.04 -3.92 -24.74
N ASN A 46 6.20 -4.25 -25.31
CA ASN A 46 6.62 -5.65 -25.48
C ASN A 46 6.76 -6.38 -24.13
N ALA A 47 7.23 -5.69 -23.09
CA ALA A 47 7.31 -6.26 -21.75
C ALA A 47 5.92 -6.55 -21.18
N GLY A 48 4.97 -5.62 -21.36
CA GLY A 48 3.58 -5.84 -20.97
C GLY A 48 2.91 -6.99 -21.71
N LEU A 49 3.25 -7.24 -22.99
CA LEU A 49 2.75 -8.39 -23.76
C LEU A 49 3.18 -9.70 -23.11
N ILE A 50 4.47 -9.82 -22.78
CA ILE A 50 5.03 -11.01 -22.14
C ILE A 50 4.34 -11.27 -20.80
N ASN A 51 4.16 -10.22 -19.99
CA ASN A 51 3.47 -10.31 -18.70
C ASN A 51 2.00 -10.70 -18.86
N ASN A 52 1.28 -10.11 -19.81
CA ASN A 52 -0.12 -10.44 -20.05
C ASN A 52 -0.28 -11.92 -20.46
N ALA A 53 0.56 -12.41 -21.36
CA ALA A 53 0.53 -13.79 -21.81
C ALA A 53 0.88 -14.77 -20.68
N ALA A 54 1.97 -14.51 -19.96
CA ALA A 54 2.36 -15.33 -18.80
C ALA A 54 1.28 -15.32 -17.70
N GLY A 55 0.72 -14.14 -17.43
CA GLY A 55 -0.32 -13.95 -16.42
C GLY A 55 -1.59 -14.74 -16.72
N LYS A 56 -2.05 -14.78 -17.98
CA LYS A 56 -3.20 -15.62 -18.39
C LYS A 56 -2.94 -17.11 -18.12
N ILE A 57 -1.73 -17.58 -18.38
CA ILE A 57 -1.33 -18.98 -18.15
C ILE A 57 -1.29 -19.28 -16.65
N ILE A 58 -0.63 -18.44 -15.86
CA ILE A 58 -0.48 -18.62 -14.42
C ILE A 58 -1.84 -18.54 -13.70
N ALA A 59 -2.70 -17.60 -14.11
CA ALA A 59 -4.05 -17.47 -13.55
C ALA A 59 -4.90 -18.72 -13.81
N THR A 60 -4.77 -19.31 -15.00
CA THR A 60 -5.43 -20.56 -15.33
C THR A 60 -4.91 -21.70 -14.45
N TYR A 61 -3.60 -21.78 -14.24
CA TYR A 61 -3.00 -22.79 -13.36
C TYR A 61 -3.53 -22.70 -11.93
N TRP A 62 -3.60 -21.49 -11.35
CA TRP A 62 -4.21 -21.27 -10.04
C TRP A 62 -5.64 -21.82 -9.98
N LEU A 63 -6.49 -21.38 -10.90
CA LEU A 63 -7.93 -21.68 -10.88
C LEU A 63 -8.26 -23.14 -11.22
N GLU A 64 -7.41 -23.82 -11.99
CA GLU A 64 -7.73 -25.17 -12.48
C GLU A 64 -6.95 -26.27 -11.77
N THR A 65 -5.83 -25.93 -11.15
CA THR A 65 -4.95 -26.91 -10.50
C THR A 65 -4.84 -26.71 -8.99
N VAL A 66 -4.76 -25.46 -8.52
CA VAL A 66 -4.49 -25.18 -7.10
C VAL A 66 -5.79 -25.01 -6.32
N TYR A 67 -6.74 -24.25 -6.86
CA TYR A 67 -8.02 -23.98 -6.22
C TYR A 67 -9.07 -25.05 -6.57
N ALA A 68 -9.98 -25.26 -5.63
CA ALA A 68 -11.12 -26.13 -5.81
C ALA A 68 -12.13 -25.50 -6.79
N PRO A 69 -12.95 -26.33 -7.49
CA PRO A 69 -13.90 -25.83 -8.48
C PRO A 69 -14.85 -24.75 -7.96
N GLU A 70 -15.25 -24.80 -6.68
CA GLU A 70 -16.15 -23.80 -6.10
C GLU A 70 -15.48 -22.43 -5.94
N GLU A 71 -14.24 -22.39 -5.49
CA GLU A 71 -13.43 -21.17 -5.33
C GLU A 71 -13.22 -20.50 -6.69
N SER A 72 -12.84 -21.31 -7.68
CA SER A 72 -12.62 -20.86 -9.05
C SER A 72 -13.90 -20.38 -9.72
N ARG A 73 -15.03 -21.07 -9.48
CA ARG A 73 -16.34 -20.64 -9.97
C ARG A 73 -16.71 -19.29 -9.39
N ALA A 74 -16.61 -19.10 -8.08
CA ALA A 74 -17.05 -17.88 -7.45
C ALA A 74 -16.09 -16.69 -7.73
N HIS A 75 -14.80 -16.94 -8.04
CA HIS A 75 -13.97 -15.95 -8.72
C HIS A 75 -14.53 -15.61 -10.11
N ARG A 76 -14.71 -16.59 -11.00
CA ARG A 76 -15.13 -16.39 -12.39
C ARG A 76 -16.48 -15.70 -12.52
N GLN A 77 -17.41 -16.08 -11.66
CA GLN A 77 -18.74 -15.51 -11.59
C GLN A 77 -18.74 -14.15 -10.89
N ALA A 78 -17.63 -13.71 -10.29
CA ALA A 78 -17.50 -12.43 -9.61
C ALA A 78 -18.24 -12.31 -8.27
N ASP A 79 -18.41 -13.43 -7.54
CA ASP A 79 -18.94 -13.41 -6.15
C ASP A 79 -17.89 -12.83 -5.21
N PHE A 80 -16.64 -13.16 -5.52
CA PHE A 80 -15.46 -12.56 -4.95
C PHE A 80 -14.37 -12.44 -6.01
N HIS A 81 -13.29 -11.76 -5.66
CA HIS A 81 -12.11 -11.61 -6.48
C HIS A 81 -10.89 -12.12 -5.74
N ILE A 82 -10.10 -12.95 -6.43
CA ILE A 82 -8.82 -13.42 -5.95
C ILE A 82 -7.79 -12.55 -6.65
N HIS A 83 -7.02 -11.79 -5.87
CA HIS A 83 -6.05 -10.85 -6.42
C HIS A 83 -4.77 -11.56 -6.88
N ASP A 84 -4.11 -10.94 -7.88
CA ASP A 84 -2.78 -11.29 -8.37
C ASP A 84 -2.62 -12.75 -8.82
N LEU A 85 -3.64 -13.25 -9.53
CA LEU A 85 -3.61 -14.58 -10.14
C LEU A 85 -2.59 -14.68 -11.28
N ASP A 86 -2.10 -13.56 -11.81
CA ASP A 86 -1.05 -13.51 -12.83
C ASP A 86 0.33 -13.89 -12.29
N CYS A 87 0.52 -13.93 -10.98
CA CYS A 87 1.78 -14.27 -10.34
C CYS A 87 1.65 -15.55 -9.50
N LEU A 88 2.62 -16.47 -9.64
CA LEU A 88 2.66 -17.72 -8.88
C LEU A 88 3.44 -17.52 -7.56
N THR A 89 3.00 -16.58 -6.72
CA THR A 89 3.69 -16.16 -5.50
C THR A 89 2.75 -15.49 -4.47
N GLY A 90 3.30 -15.05 -3.33
CA GLY A 90 2.61 -14.24 -2.32
C GLY A 90 2.26 -12.83 -2.80
N TYR A 91 1.47 -12.09 -2.00
CA TYR A 91 1.02 -10.76 -2.38
C TYR A 91 2.10 -9.71 -2.13
N CYS A 92 2.29 -9.25 -0.90
CA CYS A 92 3.21 -8.17 -0.56
C CYS A 92 4.14 -8.55 0.58
N ALA A 93 5.27 -7.84 0.68
CA ALA A 93 6.26 -8.07 1.71
C ALA A 93 6.97 -6.77 2.14
N GLY A 94 7.14 -6.63 3.44
CA GLY A 94 8.06 -5.70 4.08
C GLY A 94 9.37 -6.41 4.44
N TRP A 95 10.47 -5.66 4.37
CA TRP A 95 11.82 -6.19 4.53
C TRP A 95 12.57 -5.48 5.66
N SER A 96 13.45 -6.22 6.31
CA SER A 96 14.40 -5.67 7.27
C SER A 96 15.51 -4.93 6.54
N LEU A 97 15.42 -3.60 6.54
CA LEU A 97 16.51 -2.75 6.04
C LEU A 97 17.78 -2.98 6.87
N ARG A 98 17.65 -3.18 8.18
CA ARG A 98 18.76 -3.57 9.05
C ARG A 98 19.47 -4.83 8.55
N ALA A 99 18.74 -5.90 8.23
CA ALA A 99 19.36 -7.13 7.74
C ALA A 99 20.10 -6.91 6.42
N LEU A 100 19.53 -6.13 5.49
CA LEU A 100 20.20 -5.78 4.24
C LEU A 100 21.49 -4.98 4.49
N LEU A 101 21.46 -3.99 5.39
CA LEU A 101 22.62 -3.15 5.71
C LEU A 101 23.70 -3.91 6.50
N ASP A 102 23.29 -4.83 7.38
CA ASP A 102 24.22 -5.60 8.20
C ASP A 102 24.85 -6.76 7.44
N GLU A 103 24.10 -7.42 6.55
CA GLU A 103 24.55 -8.63 5.87
C GLU A 103 24.98 -8.38 4.42
N GLY A 104 24.49 -7.31 3.78
CA GLY A 104 24.67 -7.03 2.36
C GLY A 104 23.71 -7.82 1.46
N PHE A 105 23.64 -7.46 0.17
CA PHE A 105 22.79 -8.16 -0.80
C PHE A 105 23.47 -9.40 -1.41
N ASN A 106 23.23 -10.61 -0.86
CA ASN A 106 24.01 -11.81 -1.19
C ASN A 106 23.25 -13.13 -0.95
N GLY A 107 23.97 -14.26 -0.93
CA GLY A 107 23.47 -15.55 -0.41
C GLY A 107 22.66 -16.40 -1.39
N VAL A 108 22.55 -15.98 -2.66
CA VAL A 108 21.94 -16.79 -3.72
C VAL A 108 23.03 -17.47 -4.58
N PRO A 109 23.06 -18.82 -4.67
CA PRO A 109 24.08 -19.53 -5.44
C PRO A 109 24.13 -19.11 -6.92
N GLY A 110 25.35 -18.95 -7.46
CA GLY A 110 25.56 -18.58 -8.86
C GLY A 110 25.16 -17.15 -9.23
N LYS A 111 24.84 -16.30 -8.24
CA LYS A 111 24.54 -14.87 -8.41
C LYS A 111 25.63 -14.02 -7.76
N VAL A 112 25.75 -12.78 -8.23
CA VAL A 112 26.67 -11.80 -7.64
C VAL A 112 26.23 -11.53 -6.20
N ALA A 113 27.22 -11.46 -5.30
CA ALA A 113 27.02 -11.20 -3.89
C ALA A 113 27.70 -9.89 -3.49
N SER A 114 26.96 -9.02 -2.81
CA SER A 114 27.46 -7.79 -2.22
C SER A 114 27.81 -8.02 -0.74
N ARG A 115 28.90 -7.39 -0.30
CA ARG A 115 29.21 -7.21 1.13
C ARG A 115 28.29 -6.15 1.73
N PRO A 116 28.16 -6.08 3.07
CA PRO A 116 27.48 -4.97 3.74
C PRO A 116 27.99 -3.62 3.21
N PRO A 117 27.10 -2.68 2.86
CA PRO A 117 27.51 -1.37 2.36
C PRO A 117 28.31 -0.63 3.42
N ARG A 118 29.32 0.13 2.99
CA ARG A 118 30.15 0.97 3.88
C ARG A 118 29.91 2.47 3.68
N HIS A 119 29.24 2.85 2.59
CA HIS A 119 28.96 4.24 2.23
C HIS A 119 27.46 4.45 1.91
N PHE A 120 26.98 5.67 2.09
CA PHE A 120 25.56 6.02 1.89
C PHE A 120 25.06 5.67 0.47
N ARG A 121 25.88 5.95 -0.55
CA ARG A 121 25.56 5.59 -1.95
C ARG A 121 25.49 4.10 -2.18
N GLU A 122 26.36 3.33 -1.53
CA GLU A 122 26.34 1.86 -1.62
C GLU A 122 25.09 1.29 -0.97
N ALA A 123 24.69 1.83 0.18
CA ALA A 123 23.46 1.43 0.87
C ALA A 123 22.23 1.65 -0.03
N LEU A 124 22.05 2.85 -0.57
CA LEU A 124 20.96 3.16 -1.50
C LEU A 124 21.01 2.31 -2.78
N GLY A 125 22.20 2.04 -3.33
CA GLY A 125 22.38 1.18 -4.49
C GLY A 125 21.95 -0.27 -4.22
N GLN A 126 22.33 -0.82 -3.07
CA GLN A 126 21.90 -2.15 -2.65
C GLN A 126 20.39 -2.21 -2.40
N MET A 127 19.80 -1.18 -1.80
CA MET A 127 18.34 -1.08 -1.61
C MET A 127 17.58 -1.06 -2.94
N ALA A 128 18.03 -0.28 -3.92
CA ALA A 128 17.40 -0.23 -5.24
C ALA A 128 17.46 -1.60 -5.94
N ASN A 129 18.63 -2.25 -5.92
CA ASN A 129 18.79 -3.59 -6.48
C ASN A 129 17.92 -4.63 -5.75
N PHE A 130 17.85 -4.55 -4.43
CA PHE A 130 17.01 -5.42 -3.62
C PHE A 130 15.54 -5.31 -4.01
N LEU A 131 14.99 -4.09 -4.00
CA LEU A 131 13.57 -3.85 -4.30
C LEU A 131 13.25 -4.22 -5.76
N GLY A 132 14.15 -3.92 -6.70
CA GLY A 132 13.96 -4.26 -8.12
C GLY A 132 13.96 -5.76 -8.38
N ILE A 133 14.78 -6.55 -7.67
CA ILE A 133 14.79 -8.01 -7.82
C ILE A 133 13.57 -8.65 -7.14
N LEU A 134 13.24 -8.21 -5.92
CA LEU A 134 12.15 -8.80 -5.13
C LEU A 134 10.78 -8.51 -5.74
N GLN A 135 10.62 -7.46 -6.54
CA GLN A 135 9.45 -7.26 -7.41
C GLN A 135 9.18 -8.48 -8.33
N SER A 136 10.21 -9.25 -8.71
CA SER A 136 10.03 -10.44 -9.55
C SER A 136 9.67 -11.70 -8.75
N GLU A 137 9.73 -11.65 -7.42
CA GLU A 137 9.39 -12.78 -6.53
C GLU A 137 8.07 -12.56 -5.78
N TRP A 138 7.46 -11.37 -5.87
CA TRP A 138 6.23 -10.99 -5.18
C TRP A 138 5.31 -10.20 -6.13
N ALA A 139 4.00 -10.31 -5.97
CA ALA A 139 3.07 -9.65 -6.89
C ALA A 139 2.86 -8.15 -6.58
N GLY A 140 2.88 -7.80 -5.31
CA GLY A 140 2.52 -6.49 -4.77
C GLY A 140 3.70 -5.73 -4.18
N ALA A 141 3.39 -4.76 -3.32
CA ALA A 141 4.40 -3.80 -2.87
C ALA A 141 5.51 -4.40 -2.00
N GLN A 142 6.69 -3.80 -2.14
CA GLN A 142 7.89 -4.09 -1.38
C GLN A 142 8.24 -2.88 -0.51
N ALA A 143 8.40 -3.07 0.80
CA ALA A 143 8.55 -1.95 1.72
C ALA A 143 9.80 -2.04 2.61
N PHE A 144 10.42 -0.88 2.88
CA PHE A 144 11.38 -0.71 3.96
C PHE A 144 10.83 0.23 5.03
N SER A 145 10.99 -0.13 6.30
CA SER A 145 10.71 0.78 7.43
C SER A 145 11.98 1.47 7.93
N SER A 146 11.81 2.59 8.62
CA SER A 146 12.89 3.35 9.28
C SER A 146 14.00 3.77 8.32
N PHE A 147 13.61 4.25 7.13
CA PHE A 147 14.51 4.56 6.03
C PHE A 147 15.56 5.61 6.41
N ASP A 148 15.13 6.72 7.00
CA ASP A 148 15.97 7.81 7.47
C ASP A 148 16.83 7.39 8.67
N THR A 149 16.25 6.73 9.66
CA THR A 149 16.97 6.25 10.86
C THR A 149 18.12 5.31 10.50
N TYR A 150 17.88 4.30 9.65
CA TYR A 150 18.90 3.31 9.31
C TYR A 150 20.00 3.85 8.40
N LEU A 151 19.71 4.87 7.58
CA LEU A 151 20.67 5.45 6.65
C LEU A 151 21.47 6.62 7.24
N ALA A 152 20.96 7.29 8.28
CA ALA A 152 21.59 8.44 8.94
C ALA A 152 23.05 8.18 9.40
N PRO A 153 23.41 7.02 9.99
CA PRO A 153 24.80 6.73 10.35
C PRO A 153 25.79 6.79 9.18
N TYR A 154 25.36 6.44 7.97
CA TYR A 154 26.21 6.47 6.78
C TYR A 154 26.49 7.90 6.31
N VAL A 155 25.50 8.79 6.42
CA VAL A 155 25.67 10.22 6.11
C VAL A 155 26.68 10.85 7.08
N PHE A 156 26.56 10.54 8.38
CA PHE A 156 27.50 11.00 9.40
C PHE A 156 28.92 10.47 9.12
N LYS A 157 29.05 9.15 8.92
CA LYS A 157 30.32 8.47 8.66
C LYS A 157 31.04 9.02 7.43
N ASP A 158 30.30 9.31 6.37
CA ASP A 158 30.85 9.82 5.11
C ASP A 158 31.00 11.36 5.10
N ARG A 159 30.55 12.05 6.17
CA ARG A 159 30.57 13.52 6.32
C ARG A 159 29.99 14.24 5.11
N LEU A 160 28.86 13.73 4.60
CA LEU A 160 28.34 14.16 3.31
C LEU A 160 27.76 15.59 3.38
N PRO A 161 28.14 16.46 2.44
CA PRO A 161 27.42 17.71 2.22
C PRO A 161 25.98 17.44 1.75
N VAL A 162 25.04 18.31 2.13
CA VAL A 162 23.61 18.21 1.76
C VAL A 162 23.40 18.02 0.25
N ALA A 163 24.21 18.68 -0.58
CA ALA A 163 24.16 18.54 -2.03
C ALA A 163 24.45 17.09 -2.52
N GLU A 164 25.37 16.38 -1.86
CA GLU A 164 25.71 15.00 -2.21
C GLU A 164 24.66 14.01 -1.71
N ILE A 165 24.04 14.27 -0.55
CA ILE A 165 22.88 13.52 -0.04
C ILE A 165 21.74 13.60 -1.07
N LYS A 166 21.39 14.81 -1.52
CA LYS A 166 20.36 15.04 -2.53
C LYS A 166 20.64 14.34 -3.85
N LYS A 167 21.88 14.37 -4.35
CA LYS A 167 22.26 13.63 -5.57
C LYS A 167 22.09 12.12 -5.40
N ALA A 168 22.49 11.57 -4.25
CA ALA A 168 22.37 10.14 -3.99
C ALA A 168 20.89 9.71 -3.87
N ILE A 169 20.08 10.48 -3.16
CA ILE A 169 18.64 10.24 -3.07
C ILE A 169 17.96 10.38 -4.43
N ARG A 170 18.32 11.39 -5.24
CA ARG A 170 17.83 11.51 -6.62
C ARG A 170 18.12 10.25 -7.42
N SER A 171 19.36 9.76 -7.40
CA SER A 171 19.72 8.53 -8.10
C SER A 171 18.89 7.33 -7.64
N PHE A 172 18.65 7.20 -6.32
CA PHE A 172 17.80 6.16 -5.75
C PHE A 172 16.35 6.24 -6.26
N VAL A 173 15.73 7.43 -6.21
CA VAL A 173 14.35 7.65 -6.68
C VAL A 173 14.21 7.34 -8.17
N TYR A 174 15.14 7.81 -9.01
CA TYR A 174 15.09 7.51 -10.45
C TYR A 174 15.20 6.01 -10.74
N ASN A 175 16.08 5.29 -10.04
CA ASN A 175 16.21 3.84 -10.22
C ASN A 175 14.92 3.06 -9.87
N LEU A 176 14.05 3.62 -9.04
CA LEU A 176 12.76 3.01 -8.68
C LEU A 176 11.58 3.46 -9.56
N ASN A 177 11.77 4.44 -10.46
CA ASN A 177 10.71 4.94 -11.34
C ASN A 177 11.00 4.75 -12.84
N VAL A 178 12.21 4.34 -13.20
CA VAL A 178 12.53 3.95 -14.58
C VAL A 178 12.27 2.45 -14.73
N PRO A 179 11.20 2.02 -15.42
CA PRO A 179 10.84 0.61 -15.52
C PRO A 179 11.91 -0.16 -16.30
N ALA A 180 12.30 -1.32 -15.77
CA ALA A 180 13.22 -2.23 -16.42
C ALA A 180 12.46 -3.29 -17.26
N ARG A 181 13.03 -4.50 -17.38
CA ARG A 181 12.63 -5.59 -18.29
C ARG A 181 11.15 -6.01 -18.25
N TRP A 182 10.44 -5.72 -17.17
CA TRP A 182 9.03 -6.10 -16.97
C TRP A 182 8.03 -4.97 -17.28
N GLY A 183 8.48 -3.81 -17.77
CA GLY A 183 7.58 -2.73 -18.23
C GLY A 183 6.79 -2.03 -17.13
N GLN A 184 7.12 -2.29 -15.86
CA GLN A 184 6.49 -1.70 -14.68
C GLN A 184 7.56 -1.34 -13.65
N SER A 185 7.42 -0.16 -13.04
CA SER A 185 8.29 0.24 -11.92
C SER A 185 7.94 -0.55 -10.65
N PRO A 186 8.93 -0.92 -9.83
CA PRO A 186 8.70 -1.65 -8.59
C PRO A 186 7.76 -0.86 -7.69
N PHE A 187 6.66 -1.49 -7.30
CA PHE A 187 5.75 -0.90 -6.32
C PHE A 187 6.48 -0.88 -4.97
N THR A 188 6.94 0.29 -4.56
CA THR A 188 7.80 0.42 -3.38
C THR A 188 7.28 1.45 -2.40
N ASN A 189 7.47 1.16 -1.12
CA ASN A 189 7.12 2.03 -0.01
C ASN A 189 8.33 2.22 0.90
N ILE A 190 8.47 3.42 1.46
CA ILE A 190 9.41 3.69 2.55
C ILE A 190 8.67 4.37 3.71
N THR A 191 9.04 4.03 4.93
CA THR A 191 8.57 4.74 6.13
C THR A 191 9.68 5.64 6.64
N LEU A 192 9.33 6.91 6.88
CA LEU A 192 10.19 7.91 7.48
C LEU A 192 9.79 8.09 8.95
N ASP A 193 10.75 7.92 9.85
CA ASP A 193 10.50 8.02 11.29
C ASP A 193 10.51 9.48 11.75
N LEU A 194 11.36 10.33 11.13
CA LEU A 194 11.56 11.78 11.38
C LEU A 194 12.14 12.12 12.77
N THR A 195 11.75 11.35 13.78
CA THR A 195 12.30 11.32 15.12
C THR A 195 12.83 9.91 15.40
N VAL A 196 13.95 9.80 16.13
CA VAL A 196 14.56 8.49 16.42
C VAL A 196 13.56 7.61 17.19
N PRO A 197 13.13 6.46 16.64
CA PRO A 197 12.16 5.60 17.31
C PRO A 197 12.66 5.08 18.66
N PRO A 198 11.81 5.02 19.70
CA PRO A 198 12.22 4.55 21.03
C PRO A 198 12.85 3.14 21.05
N ASP A 199 12.37 2.24 20.19
CA ASP A 199 12.87 0.86 20.06
C ASP A 199 14.22 0.75 19.33
N LEU A 200 14.59 1.76 18.54
CA LEU A 200 15.86 1.84 17.83
C LEU A 200 16.89 2.72 18.52
N ARG A 201 16.44 3.69 19.32
CA ARG A 201 17.26 4.77 19.91
C ARG A 201 18.58 4.32 20.51
N ASP A 202 18.57 3.22 21.25
CA ASP A 202 19.72 2.70 22.00
C ASP A 202 20.47 1.57 21.29
N ASN A 203 20.05 1.21 20.08
CA ASN A 203 20.74 0.22 19.27
C ASN A 203 21.95 0.84 18.56
N PHE A 204 23.01 0.04 18.41
CA PHE A 204 24.17 0.41 17.61
C PHE A 204 23.89 0.15 16.11
N PRO A 205 24.33 1.02 15.19
CA PRO A 205 24.38 0.69 13.78
C PRO A 205 25.43 -0.37 13.53
N THR A 206 25.13 -1.37 12.71
CA THR A 206 26.01 -2.52 12.49
C THR A 206 26.28 -2.79 11.00
N ALA A 207 27.44 -3.39 10.72
CA ALA A 207 27.78 -3.96 9.42
C ALA A 207 28.67 -5.20 9.61
N ALA A 208 28.23 -6.34 9.10
CA ALA A 208 28.77 -7.67 9.33
C ALA A 208 28.74 -8.12 10.81
N GLY A 209 27.64 -7.82 11.52
CA GLY A 209 27.46 -8.19 12.93
C GLY A 209 28.37 -7.44 13.90
N ARG A 210 28.98 -6.34 13.44
CA ARG A 210 29.92 -5.49 14.19
C ARG A 210 29.50 -4.04 14.14
N PRO A 211 29.85 -3.19 15.12
CA PRO A 211 29.55 -1.76 15.06
C PRO A 211 30.02 -1.14 13.73
N LEU A 212 29.18 -0.33 13.09
CA LEU A 212 29.44 0.26 11.78
C LEU A 212 30.75 1.09 11.75
N PHE A 213 31.08 1.69 12.89
CA PHE A 213 32.25 2.55 13.08
C PHE A 213 33.48 1.81 13.63
N GLU A 214 33.42 0.49 13.79
CA GLU A 214 34.59 -0.31 14.20
C GLU A 214 35.73 -0.13 13.19
N GLY A 215 36.92 0.23 13.68
CA GLY A 215 38.11 0.45 12.86
C GLY A 215 38.14 1.79 12.11
N VAL A 216 37.14 2.67 12.28
CA VAL A 216 37.17 4.03 11.72
C VAL A 216 38.08 4.90 12.60
N VAL A 217 39.09 5.52 11.98
CA VAL A 217 40.03 6.45 12.65
C VAL A 217 39.92 7.82 11.98
N ASP A 218 39.06 8.68 12.52
CA ASP A 218 38.86 10.06 12.06
C ASP A 218 38.68 10.98 13.28
N ALA A 219 39.61 11.90 13.49
CA ALA A 219 39.60 12.80 14.63
C ALA A 219 38.42 13.80 14.61
N GLY A 220 37.95 14.17 13.41
CA GLY A 220 36.79 15.04 13.25
C GLY A 220 35.50 14.34 13.62
N LEU A 221 35.31 13.10 13.15
CA LEU A 221 34.16 12.28 13.56
C LEU A 221 34.16 12.02 15.07
N LEU A 222 35.33 11.75 15.67
CA LEU A 222 35.42 11.52 17.11
C LEU A 222 35.03 12.78 17.90
N CYS A 223 35.52 13.94 17.49
CA CYS A 223 35.16 15.23 18.09
C CYS A 223 33.64 15.46 18.02
N GLU A 224 33.04 15.19 16.86
CA GLU A 224 31.60 15.35 16.65
C GLU A 224 30.78 14.32 17.46
N ALA A 225 31.25 13.07 17.55
CA ALA A 225 30.63 12.05 18.39
C ALA A 225 30.67 12.44 19.88
N GLN A 226 31.79 12.97 20.36
CA GLN A 226 31.94 13.47 21.73
C GLN A 226 31.04 14.66 22.01
N ALA A 227 30.91 15.60 21.06
CA ALA A 227 29.96 16.71 21.16
C ALA A 227 28.49 16.24 21.22
N ARG A 228 28.19 15.08 20.64
CA ARG A 228 26.87 14.43 20.69
C ARG A 228 26.70 13.51 21.90
N GLY A 229 27.70 13.38 22.78
CA GLY A 229 27.63 12.62 24.03
C GLY A 229 28.14 11.18 23.96
N ALA A 230 28.77 10.75 22.86
CA ALA A 230 29.40 9.44 22.76
C ALA A 230 30.90 9.50 23.11
N ALA A 231 31.38 8.58 23.94
CA ALA A 231 32.79 8.57 24.38
C ALA A 231 33.75 8.18 23.24
N SER A 232 33.32 7.26 22.37
CA SER A 232 34.04 6.81 21.19
C SER A 232 33.08 6.60 20.00
N LEU A 233 33.64 6.40 18.79
CA LEU A 233 32.83 6.16 17.60
C LEU A 233 32.01 4.86 17.66
N VAL A 234 32.49 3.85 18.37
CA VAL A 234 31.76 2.58 18.52
C VAL A 234 30.62 2.67 19.54
N ASP A 235 30.60 3.72 20.36
CA ASP A 235 29.52 3.98 21.34
C ASP A 235 28.33 4.73 20.71
N LEU A 236 28.43 5.12 19.44
CA LEU A 236 27.35 5.79 18.73
C LEU A 236 26.16 4.84 18.52
N THR A 237 25.03 5.17 19.12
CA THR A 237 23.70 4.58 18.86
C THR A 237 22.83 5.50 17.99
N TYR A 238 21.67 5.02 17.53
CA TYR A 238 20.78 5.79 16.65
C TYR A 238 20.34 7.15 17.21
N ARG A 239 20.31 7.33 18.54
CA ARG A 239 20.00 8.62 19.19
C ARG A 239 20.90 9.78 18.74
N HIS A 240 22.10 9.49 18.24
CA HIS A 240 23.09 10.50 17.90
C HIS A 240 22.94 11.04 16.46
N PHE A 241 22.05 10.49 15.62
CA PHE A 241 22.00 10.82 14.19
C PHE A 241 20.75 11.58 13.74
N ALA A 242 20.05 12.23 14.68
CA ALA A 242 18.88 13.06 14.36
C ALA A 242 19.16 14.14 13.28
N PRO A 243 20.30 14.87 13.28
CA PRO A 243 20.59 15.83 12.22
C PRO A 243 20.65 15.20 10.82
N GLU A 244 21.26 14.02 10.69
CA GLU A 244 21.38 13.31 9.41
C GLU A 244 20.04 12.74 8.94
N MET A 245 19.19 12.27 9.86
CA MET A 245 17.81 11.87 9.54
C MET A 245 17.04 13.03 8.89
N GLN A 246 17.13 14.23 9.48
CA GLN A 246 16.48 15.42 8.95
C GLN A 246 16.99 15.78 7.55
N GLN A 247 18.31 15.70 7.33
CA GLN A 247 18.91 15.98 6.01
C GLN A 247 18.45 14.98 4.95
N ILE A 248 18.33 13.69 5.29
CA ILE A 248 17.82 12.65 4.38
C ILE A 248 16.36 12.94 4.03
N ALA A 249 15.51 13.20 5.03
CA ALA A 249 14.09 13.47 4.82
C ALA A 249 13.87 14.72 3.94
N ILE A 250 14.57 15.83 4.22
CA ILE A 250 14.50 17.05 3.41
C ILE A 250 14.94 16.77 1.98
N ALA A 251 16.10 16.12 1.79
CA ALA A 251 16.62 15.81 0.46
C ALA A 251 15.65 14.94 -0.35
N TYR A 252 14.99 13.97 0.31
CA TYR A 252 13.98 13.13 -0.31
C TYR A 252 12.75 13.93 -0.75
N TYR A 253 12.18 14.76 0.12
CA TYR A 253 11.00 15.57 -0.24
C TYR A 253 11.29 16.64 -1.28
N GLU A 254 12.49 17.22 -1.29
CA GLU A 254 12.92 18.11 -2.36
C GLU A 254 12.93 17.40 -3.72
N VAL A 255 13.53 16.21 -3.80
CA VAL A 255 13.54 15.40 -5.03
C VAL A 255 12.11 15.04 -5.48
N MET A 256 11.26 14.61 -4.56
CA MET A 256 9.85 14.28 -4.86
C MET A 256 9.02 15.50 -5.29
N THR A 257 9.41 16.72 -4.88
CA THR A 257 8.71 17.98 -5.23
C THR A 257 9.16 18.57 -6.56
N GLU A 258 10.43 18.37 -6.90
CA GLU A 258 11.01 18.78 -8.18
C GLU A 258 10.44 17.97 -9.35
N GLY A 259 10.30 16.66 -9.17
CA GLY A 259 9.87 15.75 -10.24
C GLY A 259 10.99 15.39 -11.21
N ASP A 260 10.60 14.83 -12.35
CA ASP A 260 11.53 14.45 -13.43
C ASP A 260 12.02 15.65 -14.26
N ALA A 261 12.65 15.39 -15.42
CA ALA A 261 13.14 16.44 -16.31
C ALA A 261 12.07 17.41 -16.82
N HIS A 262 10.80 17.00 -16.79
CA HIS A 262 9.62 17.77 -17.20
C HIS A 262 8.78 18.21 -15.99
N GLY A 263 9.25 17.96 -14.77
CA GLY A 263 8.48 18.20 -13.54
C GLY A 263 7.33 17.22 -13.31
N GLN A 264 7.31 16.06 -13.98
CA GLN A 264 6.36 14.99 -13.68
C GLN A 264 6.65 14.41 -12.29
N PRO A 265 5.61 14.05 -11.53
CA PRO A 265 5.78 13.51 -10.19
C PRO A 265 6.42 12.11 -10.24
N PHE A 266 7.28 11.80 -9.29
CA PHE A 266 7.69 10.42 -9.04
C PHE A 266 6.57 9.66 -8.33
N THR A 267 6.32 8.43 -8.77
CA THR A 267 5.32 7.54 -8.16
C THR A 267 5.89 6.82 -6.94
N PHE A 268 7.16 6.43 -7.02
CA PHE A 268 7.84 5.56 -6.06
C PHE A 268 9.17 6.14 -5.55
N PRO A 269 9.71 5.63 -4.42
CA PRO A 269 8.94 4.90 -3.43
C PRO A 269 7.89 5.83 -2.81
N ILE A 270 6.77 5.29 -2.37
CA ILE A 270 5.73 6.05 -1.69
C ILE A 270 6.18 6.30 -0.25
N PRO A 271 6.23 7.55 0.22
CA PRO A 271 6.59 7.86 1.59
C PRO A 271 5.39 7.73 2.53
N THR A 272 5.58 6.97 3.61
CA THR A 272 4.70 6.97 4.78
C THR A 272 5.37 7.76 5.90
N VAL A 273 4.62 8.70 6.48
CA VAL A 273 5.04 9.53 7.61
C VAL A 273 4.22 9.18 8.84
N ASN A 274 4.90 8.78 9.90
CA ASN A 274 4.29 8.53 11.19
C ASN A 274 4.17 9.86 11.94
N ILE A 275 2.93 10.30 12.22
CA ILE A 275 2.69 11.50 13.03
C ILE A 275 2.39 11.08 14.45
N LEU A 276 3.39 11.27 15.31
CA LEU A 276 3.34 11.03 16.76
C LEU A 276 2.89 12.29 17.52
N GLU A 277 2.57 12.14 18.80
CA GLU A 277 2.19 13.27 19.66
C GLU A 277 3.30 14.32 19.82
N ASP A 278 4.55 13.88 19.78
CA ASP A 278 5.76 14.70 19.90
C ASP A 278 6.29 15.18 18.54
N PHE A 279 5.52 15.02 17.46
CA PHE A 279 5.90 15.48 16.13
C PHE A 279 6.14 17.01 16.10
N ASP A 280 7.34 17.42 15.72
CA ASP A 280 7.71 18.83 15.59
C ASP A 280 7.16 19.42 14.28
N TRP A 281 5.98 20.02 14.40
CA TRP A 281 5.27 20.69 13.32
C TRP A 281 6.01 21.90 12.74
N ASP A 282 6.96 22.50 13.46
CA ASP A 282 7.66 23.71 13.02
C ASP A 282 9.11 23.44 12.60
N SER A 283 9.47 22.16 12.48
CA SER A 283 10.76 21.72 11.97
C SER A 283 10.94 22.02 10.46
N PRO A 284 12.18 22.21 9.99
CA PRO A 284 12.49 22.30 8.56
C PRO A 284 12.04 21.07 7.75
N VAL A 285 12.00 19.89 8.40
CA VAL A 285 11.51 18.65 7.80
C VAL A 285 10.01 18.70 7.57
N ALA A 286 9.23 19.16 8.57
CA ALA A 286 7.79 19.37 8.42
C ALA A 286 7.50 20.35 7.27
N ASP A 287 8.26 21.44 7.17
CA ASP A 287 8.14 22.37 6.04
C ASP A 287 8.36 21.70 4.67
N ALA A 288 9.37 20.84 4.54
CA ALA A 288 9.62 20.09 3.30
C ALA A 288 8.47 19.11 2.97
N ILE A 289 7.99 18.36 3.97
CA ILE A 289 6.87 17.42 3.85
C ILE A 289 5.62 18.16 3.38
N PHE A 290 5.23 19.25 4.04
CA PHE A 290 3.96 19.91 3.74
C PHE A 290 4.02 20.80 2.49
N LYS A 291 5.19 21.31 2.10
CA LYS A 291 5.38 21.91 0.76
C LYS A 291 5.16 20.89 -0.36
N ASN A 292 5.74 19.70 -0.22
CA ASN A 292 5.50 18.59 -1.15
C ASN A 292 4.02 18.18 -1.15
N THR A 293 3.45 17.97 0.03
CA THR A 293 2.06 17.50 0.20
C THR A 293 1.06 18.48 -0.40
N ALA A 294 1.25 19.78 -0.19
CA ALA A 294 0.38 20.82 -0.76
C ALA A 294 0.39 20.85 -2.29
N LYS A 295 1.55 20.57 -2.92
CA LYS A 295 1.76 20.67 -4.37
C LYS A 295 1.47 19.37 -5.12
N ILE A 296 2.04 18.27 -4.62
CA ILE A 296 2.07 16.93 -5.26
C ILE A 296 1.26 15.92 -4.45
N GLY A 297 1.26 16.02 -3.13
CA GLY A 297 0.51 15.09 -2.28
C GLY A 297 1.17 13.71 -2.15
N SER A 298 2.50 13.59 -2.12
CA SER A 298 3.21 12.29 -2.14
C SER A 298 3.01 11.44 -0.89
N SER A 299 2.83 12.06 0.28
CA SER A 299 2.84 11.35 1.58
C SER A 299 1.53 10.66 1.93
N TYR A 300 1.67 9.52 2.58
CA TYR A 300 0.66 8.97 3.49
C TYR A 300 0.98 9.43 4.90
N PHE A 301 -0.04 9.89 5.64
CA PHE A 301 0.11 10.23 7.05
C PHE A 301 -0.59 9.18 7.88
N GLN A 302 0.18 8.52 8.74
CA GLN A 302 -0.34 7.62 9.74
C GLN A 302 -0.66 8.39 11.01
N ASN A 303 -1.89 8.21 11.50
CA ASN A 303 -2.39 8.90 12.68
C ASN A 303 -2.04 8.13 13.95
N PHE A 304 -1.11 8.64 14.76
CA PHE A 304 -0.89 8.19 16.14
C PHE A 304 -1.23 9.28 17.17
N VAL A 305 -2.04 10.28 16.79
CA VAL A 305 -2.45 11.38 17.66
C VAL A 305 -3.90 11.19 18.10
N GLY A 306 -4.85 11.28 17.17
CA GLY A 306 -6.28 11.12 17.45
C GLY A 306 -6.68 9.66 17.63
N SER A 307 -6.04 8.74 16.88
CA SER A 307 -6.33 7.31 16.94
C SER A 307 -6.15 6.68 18.33
N GLN A 308 -5.25 7.25 19.15
CA GLN A 308 -4.90 6.74 20.47
C GLN A 308 -5.97 7.02 21.54
N TYR A 309 -6.99 7.83 21.23
CA TYR A 309 -7.98 8.27 22.21
C TYR A 309 -9.42 8.14 21.70
N LEU A 310 -10.32 7.87 22.63
CA LEU A 310 -11.76 7.99 22.49
C LEU A 310 -12.22 9.24 23.25
N SER A 311 -13.30 9.85 22.79
CA SER A 311 -13.99 10.89 23.56
C SER A 311 -14.92 10.24 24.57
N GLY A 312 -14.71 10.51 25.87
CA GLY A 312 -15.63 10.12 26.94
C GLY A 312 -16.95 10.88 26.87
N GLU A 313 -17.95 10.41 27.61
CA GLU A 313 -19.29 11.04 27.67
C GLU A 313 -19.25 12.50 28.18
N ASP A 314 -18.21 12.87 28.92
CA ASP A 314 -17.91 14.21 29.44
C ASP A 314 -16.95 15.01 28.54
N GLY A 315 -16.55 14.46 27.40
CA GLY A 315 -15.54 15.03 26.50
C GLY A 315 -14.09 14.78 26.93
N ALA A 316 -13.83 14.01 27.99
CA ALA A 316 -12.47 13.67 28.40
C ALA A 316 -11.82 12.70 27.40
N ARG A 317 -10.52 12.86 27.14
CA ARG A 317 -9.77 11.92 26.29
C ARG A 317 -9.45 10.66 27.09
N VAL A 318 -10.04 9.53 26.69
CA VAL A 318 -9.78 8.21 27.28
C VAL A 318 -8.92 7.41 26.30
N ARG A 319 -7.90 6.69 26.79
CA ARG A 319 -7.05 5.87 25.90
C ARG A 319 -7.91 4.83 25.19
N ASN A 320 -7.75 4.75 23.87
CA ASN A 320 -8.45 3.79 23.03
C ASN A 320 -7.80 2.40 23.19
N PRO A 321 -8.48 1.40 23.80
CA PRO A 321 -7.90 0.07 24.02
C PRO A 321 -7.67 -0.71 22.71
N ASP A 322 -8.39 -0.33 21.66
CA ASP A 322 -8.29 -0.93 20.33
C ASP A 322 -7.25 -0.21 19.44
N ALA A 323 -6.70 0.93 19.88
CA ALA A 323 -5.68 1.64 19.12
C ALA A 323 -4.34 0.89 19.15
N TYR A 324 -3.63 1.00 18.03
CA TYR A 324 -2.27 0.50 17.98
C TYR A 324 -1.29 1.52 18.55
N GLU A 325 -0.44 1.08 19.46
CA GLU A 325 0.66 1.89 19.97
C GLU A 325 1.69 2.20 18.87
N PRO A 326 2.35 3.37 18.88
CA PRO A 326 3.34 3.75 17.88
C PRO A 326 4.47 2.73 17.66
N HIS A 327 4.99 2.14 18.75
CA HIS A 327 6.04 1.13 18.70
C HIS A 327 5.53 -0.27 18.31
N ALA A 328 4.20 -0.44 18.28
CA ALA A 328 3.52 -1.68 17.97
C ALA A 328 3.01 -1.77 16.52
N VAL A 329 3.32 -0.78 15.67
CA VAL A 329 2.96 -0.80 14.24
C VAL A 329 4.16 -0.45 13.39
N ARG A 330 4.41 -1.26 12.37
CA ARG A 330 5.22 -0.88 11.22
C ARG A 330 4.40 -1.07 9.96
N SER A 331 4.44 -0.08 9.10
CA SER A 331 3.56 0.02 7.95
C SER A 331 4.24 -0.66 6.77
N MET A 332 3.80 -1.89 6.48
CA MET A 332 4.50 -2.79 5.56
C MET A 332 3.61 -3.06 4.34
N CYS A 333 3.84 -2.34 3.22
CA CYS A 333 2.97 -2.21 2.03
C CYS A 333 1.98 -1.04 2.16
N CYS A 334 1.26 -0.74 1.07
CA CYS A 334 0.46 0.47 0.83
C CYS A 334 -0.43 0.94 1.98
N ARG A 335 -0.92 0.03 2.84
CA ARG A 335 -1.91 0.33 3.88
C ARG A 335 -1.84 -0.59 5.10
N LEU A 336 -1.13 -1.72 5.05
CA LEU A 336 -1.23 -2.78 6.06
C LEU A 336 -0.72 -2.30 7.43
N GLN A 337 -1.60 -2.34 8.43
CA GLN A 337 -1.24 -2.19 9.84
C GLN A 337 -1.00 -3.56 10.48
N LEU A 338 0.00 -3.62 11.36
CA LEU A 338 0.33 -4.81 12.14
C LEU A 338 0.02 -4.59 13.61
N ASP A 339 -0.59 -5.59 14.23
CA ASP A 339 -0.63 -5.72 15.68
C ASP A 339 0.55 -6.56 16.16
N LEU A 340 1.59 -5.93 16.70
CA LEU A 340 2.70 -6.69 17.29
C LEU A 340 2.27 -7.55 18.49
N ARG A 341 1.15 -7.28 19.17
CA ARG A 341 0.66 -8.12 20.28
C ARG A 341 0.33 -9.53 19.81
N GLU A 342 -0.22 -9.66 18.59
CA GLU A 342 -0.52 -10.97 18.00
C GLU A 342 0.73 -11.74 17.58
N LEU A 343 1.79 -11.03 17.17
CA LEU A 343 3.10 -11.64 16.91
C LEU A 343 3.80 -12.07 18.21
N LEU A 344 3.68 -11.27 19.28
CA LEU A 344 4.27 -11.55 20.59
C LEU A 344 3.66 -12.79 21.26
N LYS A 345 2.34 -13.01 21.09
CA LYS A 345 1.66 -14.23 21.56
C LYS A 345 2.26 -15.52 20.98
N ARG A 346 2.94 -15.44 19.83
CA ARG A 346 3.54 -16.59 19.14
C ARG A 346 5.02 -16.84 19.51
N GLY A 347 5.55 -16.14 20.52
CA GLY A 347 6.90 -16.39 21.05
C GLY A 347 8.04 -15.84 20.18
N ASN A 348 7.74 -14.99 19.19
CA ASN A 348 8.77 -14.28 18.45
C ASN A 348 9.32 -13.15 19.34
N GLY A 349 10.65 -13.06 19.48
CA GLY A 349 11.27 -11.89 20.08
C GLY A 349 10.87 -10.60 19.33
N LEU A 350 10.76 -9.48 20.06
CA LEU A 350 10.42 -8.16 19.49
C LEU A 350 11.37 -7.75 18.34
N PHE A 351 12.60 -8.26 18.33
CA PHE A 351 13.64 -7.86 17.40
C PHE A 351 13.44 -8.48 16.00
N GLY A 352 13.02 -7.64 15.04
CA GLY A 352 13.02 -7.94 13.60
C GLY A 352 11.76 -8.62 13.05
N SER A 353 10.84 -9.10 13.89
CA SER A 353 9.58 -9.73 13.44
C SER A 353 8.60 -8.73 12.81
N ALA A 354 8.60 -7.48 13.29
CA ALA A 354 7.84 -6.36 12.73
C ALA A 354 8.28 -5.95 11.31
N GLU A 355 9.52 -6.26 10.94
CA GLU A 355 10.13 -5.84 9.67
C GLU A 355 9.99 -6.88 8.55
N MET A 356 9.52 -8.09 8.85
CA MET A 356 9.46 -9.24 7.93
C MET A 356 8.04 -9.81 7.86
N THR A 357 7.14 -9.03 7.27
CA THR A 357 5.70 -9.27 7.28
C THR A 357 5.04 -8.67 6.05
N GLY A 358 3.81 -9.06 5.76
CA GLY A 358 3.07 -8.68 4.58
C GLY A 358 1.80 -9.51 4.47
N SER A 359 1.34 -9.78 3.26
CA SER A 359 0.18 -10.64 3.03
C SER A 359 0.50 -11.72 2.02
N ILE A 360 0.02 -12.93 2.27
CA ILE A 360 0.18 -14.08 1.37
C ILE A 360 -0.77 -13.97 0.18
N GLY A 361 -1.89 -13.26 0.34
CA GLY A 361 -2.94 -13.13 -0.65
C GLY A 361 -4.10 -12.30 -0.14
N VAL A 362 -4.83 -11.72 -1.10
CA VAL A 362 -6.03 -10.94 -0.85
C VAL A 362 -7.21 -11.56 -1.59
N VAL A 363 -8.34 -11.65 -0.91
CA VAL A 363 -9.64 -11.97 -1.49
C VAL A 363 -10.64 -10.87 -1.15
N THR A 364 -11.28 -10.28 -2.16
CA THR A 364 -12.29 -9.22 -1.96
C THR A 364 -13.69 -9.71 -2.30
N LEU A 365 -14.65 -9.49 -1.42
CA LEU A 365 -16.05 -9.82 -1.64
C LEU A 365 -16.77 -8.74 -2.46
N ASN A 366 -17.68 -9.18 -3.36
CA ASN A 366 -18.56 -8.29 -4.12
C ASN A 366 -19.81 -7.95 -3.29
N MET A 367 -19.77 -6.83 -2.55
CA MET A 367 -20.85 -6.46 -1.64
C MET A 367 -22.09 -5.96 -2.39
N ALA A 368 -21.91 -5.26 -3.52
CA ALA A 368 -23.02 -4.77 -4.33
C ALA A 368 -23.95 -5.92 -4.76
N ARG A 369 -23.37 -7.03 -5.22
CA ARG A 369 -24.14 -8.23 -5.57
C ARG A 369 -24.85 -8.87 -4.39
N LEU A 370 -24.24 -8.85 -3.20
CA LEU A 370 -24.91 -9.35 -1.99
C LEU A 370 -26.15 -8.51 -1.67
N GLY A 371 -26.05 -7.18 -1.76
CA GLY A 371 -27.21 -6.29 -1.61
C GLY A 371 -28.32 -6.59 -2.62
N TYR A 372 -27.95 -6.82 -3.89
CA TYR A 372 -28.90 -7.14 -4.96
C TYR A 372 -29.60 -8.49 -4.78
N ARG A 373 -28.89 -9.52 -4.29
CA ARG A 373 -29.44 -10.88 -4.13
C ARG A 373 -30.37 -11.01 -2.93
N PHE A 374 -30.25 -10.15 -1.92
CA PHE A 374 -30.97 -10.27 -0.65
C PHE A 374 -31.70 -8.97 -0.28
N PRO A 375 -32.56 -8.41 -1.15
CA PRO A 375 -33.23 -7.15 -0.89
C PRO A 375 -34.10 -7.25 0.38
N GLY A 376 -33.84 -6.39 1.36
CA GLY A 376 -34.52 -6.37 2.65
C GLY A 376 -34.24 -7.55 3.61
N ASP A 377 -33.44 -8.55 3.20
CA ASP A 377 -33.10 -9.74 4.01
C ASP A 377 -31.67 -9.66 4.57
N GLU A 378 -31.49 -8.93 5.67
CA GLU A 378 -30.17 -8.75 6.29
C GLU A 378 -29.59 -10.08 6.80
N ALA A 379 -30.45 -10.99 7.25
CA ALA A 379 -30.03 -12.30 7.75
C ALA A 379 -29.47 -13.17 6.62
N GLY A 380 -30.18 -13.25 5.48
CA GLY A 380 -29.71 -13.94 4.28
C GLY A 380 -28.45 -13.33 3.70
N LEU A 381 -28.37 -12.00 3.61
CA LEU A 381 -27.18 -11.27 3.18
C LEU A 381 -25.97 -11.62 4.05
N THR A 382 -26.13 -11.54 5.37
CA THR A 382 -25.06 -11.84 6.33
C THR A 382 -24.63 -13.31 6.23
N ALA A 383 -25.57 -14.24 6.10
CA ALA A 383 -25.25 -15.66 5.96
C ALA A 383 -24.44 -15.95 4.69
N GLU A 384 -24.84 -15.38 3.54
CA GLU A 384 -24.10 -15.56 2.28
C GLU A 384 -22.73 -14.87 2.32
N MET A 385 -22.64 -13.66 2.89
CA MET A 385 -21.36 -12.97 3.11
C MET A 385 -20.39 -13.87 3.88
N LEU A 386 -20.84 -14.45 5.00
CA LEU A 386 -20.02 -15.32 5.82
C LEU A 386 -19.65 -16.63 5.12
N ARG A 387 -20.55 -17.20 4.29
CA ARG A 387 -20.23 -18.35 3.44
C ARG A 387 -19.14 -18.02 2.41
N LEU A 388 -19.20 -16.84 1.79
CA LEU A 388 -18.14 -16.38 0.87
C LEU A 388 -16.82 -16.12 1.61
N MET A 389 -16.86 -15.66 2.86
CA MET A 389 -15.67 -15.56 3.69
C MET A 389 -15.05 -16.93 3.98
N ASP A 390 -15.86 -17.97 4.20
CA ASP A 390 -15.36 -19.33 4.42
C ASP A 390 -14.63 -19.84 3.16
N LEU A 391 -15.18 -19.55 1.98
CA LEU A 391 -14.54 -19.88 0.70
C LEU A 391 -13.26 -19.05 0.44
N ALA A 392 -13.26 -17.78 0.83
CA ALA A 392 -12.09 -16.91 0.79
C ALA A 392 -10.97 -17.42 1.70
N ARG A 393 -11.31 -17.85 2.93
CA ARG A 393 -10.38 -18.50 3.86
C ARG A 393 -9.74 -19.71 3.20
N ASP A 394 -10.54 -20.63 2.66
CA ASP A 394 -10.04 -21.88 2.06
C ASP A 394 -9.11 -21.60 0.86
N THR A 395 -9.46 -20.60 0.05
CA THR A 395 -8.63 -20.11 -1.06
C THR A 395 -7.26 -19.62 -0.56
N LEU A 396 -7.26 -18.78 0.47
CA LEU A 396 -6.03 -18.18 1.02
C LEU A 396 -5.14 -19.23 1.70
N GLU A 397 -5.72 -20.22 2.37
CA GLU A 397 -4.97 -21.31 2.99
C GLU A 397 -4.33 -22.23 1.94
N LYS A 398 -5.03 -22.52 0.83
CA LYS A 398 -4.44 -23.23 -0.32
C LYS A 398 -3.31 -22.44 -0.96
N LYS A 399 -3.47 -21.12 -1.15
CA LYS A 399 -2.41 -20.25 -1.66
C LYS A 399 -1.19 -20.30 -0.73
N ARG A 400 -1.39 -20.17 0.58
CA ARG A 400 -0.32 -20.25 1.58
C ARG A 400 0.42 -21.59 1.53
N ALA A 401 -0.29 -22.70 1.50
CA ALA A 401 0.32 -24.02 1.41
C ALA A 401 1.17 -24.16 0.14
N PHE A 402 0.62 -23.76 -1.01
CA PHE A 402 1.32 -23.81 -2.30
C PHE A 402 2.58 -22.94 -2.32
N VAL A 403 2.47 -21.66 -1.92
CA VAL A 403 3.62 -20.74 -1.89
C VAL A 403 4.68 -21.22 -0.91
N THR A 404 4.29 -21.77 0.24
CA THR A 404 5.23 -22.36 1.21
C THR A 404 5.97 -23.56 0.63
N GLU A 405 5.28 -24.43 -0.12
CA GLU A 405 5.89 -25.55 -0.83
C GLU A 405 6.92 -25.07 -1.86
N MET A 406 6.54 -24.08 -2.70
CA MET A 406 7.44 -23.52 -3.72
C MET A 406 8.64 -22.80 -3.10
N PHE A 407 8.45 -22.10 -1.99
CA PHE A 407 9.51 -21.52 -1.17
C PHE A 407 10.49 -22.60 -0.68
N GLY A 408 9.98 -23.71 -0.15
CA GLY A 408 10.77 -24.87 0.26
C GLY A 408 11.65 -25.40 -0.88
N ARG A 409 11.06 -25.54 -2.07
CA ARG A 409 11.72 -25.98 -3.31
C ARG A 409 12.73 -24.96 -3.89
N GLY A 410 12.73 -23.73 -3.39
CA GLY A 410 13.67 -22.68 -3.82
C GLY A 410 13.22 -21.86 -5.03
N LEU A 411 11.91 -21.79 -5.31
CA LEU A 411 11.37 -20.96 -6.40
C LEU A 411 11.61 -19.46 -6.17
N TYR A 412 11.71 -19.03 -4.90
CA TYR A 412 11.92 -17.64 -4.49
C TYR A 412 13.28 -17.51 -3.77
N PRO A 413 14.41 -17.61 -4.50
CA PRO A 413 15.73 -17.71 -3.88
C PRO A 413 16.12 -16.49 -3.04
N TYR A 414 15.76 -15.27 -3.43
CA TYR A 414 16.09 -14.07 -2.65
C TYR A 414 15.15 -13.93 -1.45
N THR A 415 13.87 -14.21 -1.62
CA THR A 415 12.91 -14.28 -0.51
C THR A 415 13.38 -15.30 0.52
N LYS A 416 13.82 -16.50 0.10
CA LYS A 416 14.36 -17.53 1.01
C LYS A 416 15.63 -17.10 1.75
N ARG A 417 16.39 -16.16 1.18
CA ARG A 417 17.60 -15.62 1.82
C ARG A 417 17.28 -14.62 2.93
N TYR A 418 16.26 -13.78 2.75
CA TYR A 418 15.94 -12.67 3.65
C TYR A 418 14.71 -12.88 4.52
N LEU A 419 13.88 -13.87 4.18
CA LEU A 419 12.70 -14.27 4.92
C LEU A 419 12.84 -15.72 5.37
N ARG A 420 12.60 -16.00 6.65
CA ARG A 420 12.69 -17.35 7.22
C ARG A 420 11.48 -18.21 6.86
N ASP A 421 10.29 -17.63 7.00
CA ASP A 421 9.01 -18.29 6.77
C ASP A 421 7.88 -17.24 6.62
N PHE A 422 6.67 -17.71 6.32
CA PHE A 422 5.48 -16.87 6.12
C PHE A 422 4.58 -16.75 7.35
N ARG A 423 5.04 -17.12 8.56
CA ARG A 423 4.18 -17.10 9.78
C ARG A 423 3.67 -15.71 10.15
N ASN A 424 4.42 -14.68 9.78
CA ASN A 424 4.06 -13.28 10.01
C ASN A 424 3.30 -12.65 8.83
N HIS A 425 2.95 -13.41 7.79
CA HIS A 425 2.18 -12.90 6.66
C HIS A 425 0.68 -13.16 6.86
N PHE A 426 -0.14 -12.14 6.65
CA PHE A 426 -1.58 -12.20 6.79
C PHE A 426 -2.26 -12.90 5.62
N SER A 427 -3.42 -13.49 5.88
CA SER A 427 -4.42 -13.90 4.89
C SER A 427 -5.50 -12.81 4.89
N THR A 428 -5.61 -12.05 3.80
CA THR A 428 -6.40 -10.82 3.79
C THR A 428 -7.75 -11.01 3.12
N ILE A 429 -8.82 -10.65 3.81
CA ILE A 429 -10.18 -10.59 3.25
C ILE A 429 -10.60 -9.13 3.21
N GLY A 430 -11.13 -8.68 2.08
CA GLY A 430 -11.61 -7.31 1.91
C GLY A 430 -12.99 -7.23 1.30
N VAL A 431 -13.48 -6.01 1.15
CA VAL A 431 -14.81 -5.70 0.60
C VAL A 431 -14.73 -4.63 -0.47
N ASN A 432 -15.68 -4.64 -1.40
CA ASN A 432 -15.87 -3.58 -2.39
C ASN A 432 -17.37 -3.38 -2.69
N GLY A 433 -17.79 -2.12 -2.88
CA GLY A 433 -19.16 -1.78 -3.26
C GLY A 433 -20.16 -1.76 -2.12
N MET A 434 -19.77 -1.41 -0.88
CA MET A 434 -20.75 -1.33 0.22
C MET A 434 -21.78 -0.21 0.03
N ASN A 435 -21.43 0.88 -0.66
CA ASN A 435 -22.42 1.88 -1.05
C ASN A 435 -23.51 1.27 -1.93
N GLU A 436 -23.12 0.63 -3.03
CA GLU A 436 -24.07 0.00 -3.94
C GLU A 436 -24.75 -1.21 -3.31
N MET A 437 -24.14 -1.88 -2.33
CA MET A 437 -24.81 -2.90 -1.51
C MET A 437 -26.02 -2.31 -0.79
N VAL A 438 -25.87 -1.17 -0.09
CA VAL A 438 -26.99 -0.54 0.63
C VAL A 438 -28.07 -0.10 -0.35
N ARG A 439 -27.70 0.51 -1.47
CA ARG A 439 -28.64 0.92 -2.52
C ARG A 439 -29.44 -0.27 -3.04
N ASN A 440 -28.76 -1.34 -3.46
CA ASN A 440 -29.45 -2.53 -3.97
C ASN A 440 -30.29 -3.24 -2.89
N PHE A 441 -29.78 -3.33 -1.66
CA PHE A 441 -30.48 -3.96 -0.53
C PHE A 441 -31.79 -3.25 -0.17
N THR A 442 -31.82 -1.93 -0.34
CA THR A 442 -32.96 -1.07 0.04
C THR A 442 -33.81 -0.63 -1.16
N ALA A 443 -33.56 -1.16 -2.35
CA ALA A 443 -34.20 -0.72 -3.60
C ALA A 443 -34.07 0.79 -3.84
N ASP A 444 -32.85 1.30 -3.65
CA ASP A 444 -32.43 2.70 -3.80
C ASP A 444 -33.02 3.69 -2.80
N ALA A 445 -33.66 3.21 -1.72
CA ALA A 445 -34.19 4.09 -0.68
C ALA A 445 -33.09 4.76 0.16
N HIS A 446 -31.97 4.07 0.36
CA HIS A 446 -30.82 4.52 1.14
C HIS A 446 -29.50 4.20 0.41
N ASP A 447 -28.48 5.00 0.69
CA ASP A 447 -27.09 4.72 0.33
C ASP A 447 -26.22 4.68 1.59
N ILE A 448 -24.89 4.61 1.46
CA ILE A 448 -24.02 4.57 2.65
C ILE A 448 -24.01 5.87 3.43
N ALA A 449 -24.37 7.02 2.84
CA ALA A 449 -24.37 8.31 3.53
C ALA A 449 -25.55 8.45 4.51
N ASP A 450 -26.61 7.67 4.31
CA ASP A 450 -27.72 7.59 5.25
C ASP A 450 -27.29 6.90 6.56
N PRO A 451 -27.64 7.42 7.76
CA PRO A 451 -27.33 6.77 9.04
C PRO A 451 -27.76 5.30 9.13
N ARG A 452 -28.85 4.91 8.45
CA ARG A 452 -29.31 3.51 8.35
C ARG A 452 -28.36 2.66 7.52
N GLY A 453 -27.83 3.23 6.43
CA GLY A 453 -26.83 2.60 5.57
C GLY A 453 -25.50 2.40 6.28
N VAL A 454 -25.00 3.42 6.99
CA VAL A 454 -23.82 3.31 7.85
C VAL A 454 -24.01 2.22 8.90
N ALA A 455 -25.16 2.22 9.60
CA ALA A 455 -25.42 1.24 10.65
C ALA A 455 -25.44 -0.21 10.11
N LEU A 456 -26.01 -0.44 8.93
CA LEU A 456 -25.95 -1.75 8.25
C LEU A 456 -24.50 -2.15 7.94
N CYS A 457 -23.72 -1.24 7.36
CA CYS A 457 -22.32 -1.49 7.03
C CYS A 457 -21.48 -1.83 8.26
N LEU A 458 -21.65 -1.09 9.37
CA LEU A 458 -20.95 -1.34 10.62
C LEU A 458 -21.26 -2.74 11.19
N ARG A 459 -22.54 -3.15 11.20
CA ARG A 459 -22.94 -4.49 11.67
C ARG A 459 -22.31 -5.60 10.83
N LEU A 460 -22.28 -5.45 9.51
CA LEU A 460 -21.67 -6.43 8.61
C LEU A 460 -20.15 -6.50 8.82
N LEU A 461 -19.46 -5.36 8.91
CA LEU A 461 -18.02 -5.32 9.17
C LEU A 461 -17.67 -5.95 10.52
N ASP A 462 -18.47 -5.73 11.57
CA ASP A 462 -18.27 -6.39 12.86
C ASP A 462 -18.49 -7.91 12.77
N ALA A 463 -19.51 -8.38 12.04
CA ALA A 463 -19.70 -9.80 11.79
C ALA A 463 -18.51 -10.43 11.03
N MET A 464 -17.93 -9.72 10.07
CA MET A 464 -16.71 -10.14 9.38
C MET A 464 -15.52 -10.24 10.36
N ARG A 465 -15.30 -9.24 11.21
CA ARG A 465 -14.20 -9.25 12.21
C ARG A 465 -14.31 -10.45 13.15
N GLU A 466 -15.50 -10.74 13.66
CA GLU A 466 -15.72 -11.91 14.51
C GLU A 466 -15.45 -13.23 13.77
N ARG A 467 -15.80 -13.30 12.49
CA ARG A 467 -15.48 -14.46 11.65
C ARG A 467 -13.97 -14.62 11.44
N LEU A 468 -13.23 -13.54 11.19
CA LEU A 468 -11.77 -13.59 11.04
C LEU A 468 -11.08 -14.07 12.32
N LYS A 469 -11.53 -13.65 13.51
CA LYS A 469 -10.99 -14.14 14.79
C LYS A 469 -11.10 -15.66 14.92
N ARG A 470 -12.21 -16.25 14.45
CA ARG A 470 -12.40 -17.71 14.41
C ARG A 470 -11.39 -18.36 13.48
N TYR A 471 -11.21 -17.84 12.26
CA TYR A 471 -10.22 -18.37 11.32
C TYR A 471 -8.81 -18.36 11.90
N GLN A 472 -8.40 -17.29 12.57
CA GLN A 472 -7.08 -17.23 13.21
C GLN A 472 -6.90 -18.33 14.27
N THR A 473 -7.95 -18.65 15.02
CA THR A 473 -7.94 -19.69 16.05
C THR A 473 -7.93 -21.09 15.41
N GLU A 474 -8.71 -21.30 14.35
CA GLU A 474 -8.85 -22.58 13.67
C GLU A 474 -7.61 -22.97 12.87
N THR A 475 -7.04 -22.04 12.10
CA THR A 475 -5.92 -22.33 11.19
C THR A 475 -4.56 -22.04 11.81
N GLY A 476 -4.51 -21.22 12.86
CA GLY A 476 -3.26 -20.70 13.41
C GLY A 476 -2.56 -19.68 12.51
N ASN A 477 -3.18 -19.22 11.41
CA ASN A 477 -2.64 -18.15 10.56
C ASN A 477 -3.21 -16.78 10.91
N LEU A 478 -2.52 -15.70 10.53
CA LEU A 478 -2.98 -14.34 10.78
C LEU A 478 -4.01 -13.94 9.72
N TYR A 479 -5.08 -13.26 10.12
CA TYR A 479 -6.10 -12.73 9.22
C TYR A 479 -6.38 -11.27 9.54
N ASN A 480 -6.69 -10.50 8.50
CA ASN A 480 -7.07 -9.11 8.63
C ASN A 480 -8.20 -8.73 7.66
N LEU A 481 -8.95 -7.69 8.04
CA LEU A 481 -9.99 -7.09 7.22
C LEU A 481 -9.44 -5.84 6.53
N GLU A 482 -9.51 -5.77 5.20
CA GLU A 482 -8.94 -4.67 4.43
C GLU A 482 -9.99 -3.87 3.64
N ALA A 483 -9.83 -2.55 3.64
CA ALA A 483 -10.44 -1.66 2.66
C ALA A 483 -9.62 -1.74 1.35
N THR A 484 -9.77 -2.87 0.65
CA THR A 484 -8.93 -3.20 -0.52
C THR A 484 -8.95 -2.04 -1.53
N PRO A 485 -7.79 -1.65 -2.10
CA PRO A 485 -7.73 -0.61 -3.13
C PRO A 485 -8.52 -0.95 -4.41
N ALA A 486 -8.69 -2.24 -4.72
CA ALA A 486 -9.61 -2.75 -5.74
C ALA A 486 -9.55 -2.02 -7.10
N GLU A 487 -8.35 -1.63 -7.57
CA GLU A 487 -8.15 -0.73 -8.72
C GLU A 487 -8.87 -1.24 -9.98
N GLY A 488 -8.56 -2.45 -10.44
CA GLY A 488 -9.27 -3.11 -11.51
C GLY A 488 -10.54 -3.85 -11.05
N THR A 489 -10.60 -4.24 -9.77
CA THR A 489 -11.70 -5.05 -9.23
C THR A 489 -13.02 -4.29 -9.18
N THR A 490 -12.98 -2.99 -8.87
CA THR A 490 -14.15 -2.08 -8.87
C THR A 490 -14.89 -2.10 -10.21
N TYR A 491 -14.16 -1.96 -11.32
CA TYR A 491 -14.69 -2.06 -12.68
C TYR A 491 -15.14 -3.49 -13.01
N ARG A 492 -14.31 -4.49 -12.67
CA ARG A 492 -14.58 -5.90 -12.96
C ARG A 492 -15.90 -6.37 -12.36
N PHE A 493 -16.15 -6.07 -11.08
CA PHE A 493 -17.38 -6.48 -10.43
C PHE A 493 -18.60 -5.85 -11.11
N ALA A 494 -18.60 -4.53 -11.32
CA ALA A 494 -19.66 -3.84 -12.03
C ALA A 494 -19.92 -4.44 -13.43
N LYS A 495 -18.85 -4.63 -14.21
CA LYS A 495 -18.92 -5.20 -15.56
C LYS A 495 -19.47 -6.63 -15.60
N GLU A 496 -19.03 -7.50 -14.69
CA GLU A 496 -19.51 -8.88 -14.65
C GLU A 496 -20.95 -8.96 -14.15
N ASP A 497 -21.31 -8.16 -13.13
CA ASP A 497 -22.68 -8.13 -12.61
C ASP A 497 -23.68 -7.58 -13.64
N ALA A 498 -23.29 -6.61 -14.47
CA ALA A 498 -24.14 -6.09 -15.54
C ALA A 498 -24.59 -7.18 -16.55
N LYS A 499 -23.85 -8.29 -16.67
CA LYS A 499 -24.21 -9.42 -17.54
C LYS A 499 -25.25 -10.35 -16.91
N TYR A 500 -25.24 -10.49 -15.58
CA TYR A 500 -25.94 -11.55 -14.87
C TYR A 500 -27.01 -11.05 -13.88
N CYS A 501 -27.00 -9.77 -13.55
CA CYS A 501 -27.89 -9.14 -12.57
C CYS A 501 -28.67 -7.97 -13.22
N PRO A 502 -29.75 -8.25 -13.96
CA PRO A 502 -30.53 -7.20 -14.64
C PRO A 502 -31.07 -6.17 -13.64
N GLY A 503 -30.78 -4.89 -13.88
CA GLY A 503 -31.27 -3.80 -13.02
C GLY A 503 -30.49 -3.60 -11.73
N ILE A 504 -29.35 -4.27 -11.55
CA ILE A 504 -28.45 -3.97 -10.43
C ILE A 504 -28.00 -2.50 -10.48
N LEU A 505 -28.05 -1.83 -9.33
CA LEU A 505 -27.62 -0.45 -9.17
C LEU A 505 -26.10 -0.41 -9.07
N GLN A 506 -25.47 0.44 -9.89
CA GLN A 506 -24.02 0.64 -9.94
C GLN A 506 -23.71 2.14 -9.94
N ALA A 507 -22.44 2.49 -9.71
CA ALA A 507 -21.97 3.87 -9.92
C ALA A 507 -21.43 4.04 -11.34
N GLY A 508 -21.33 5.29 -11.80
CA GLY A 508 -20.88 5.62 -13.16
C GLY A 508 -21.97 5.40 -14.22
N GLU A 509 -21.58 5.63 -15.48
CA GLU A 509 -22.50 5.62 -16.62
C GLU A 509 -21.88 4.94 -17.85
N GLY A 510 -22.72 4.34 -18.69
CA GLY A 510 -22.32 3.70 -19.94
C GLY A 510 -21.26 2.61 -19.71
N GLU A 511 -20.13 2.71 -20.42
CA GLU A 511 -19.01 1.76 -20.28
C GLU A 511 -18.12 2.06 -19.06
N ASN A 512 -18.35 3.16 -18.33
CA ASN A 512 -17.50 3.61 -17.24
C ASN A 512 -18.15 3.39 -15.87
N ILE A 513 -18.85 2.26 -15.76
CA ILE A 513 -19.47 1.77 -14.54
C ILE A 513 -18.42 1.28 -13.54
N TYR A 514 -18.70 1.38 -12.25
CA TYR A 514 -17.82 0.86 -11.20
C TYR A 514 -18.61 0.68 -9.89
N TYR A 515 -17.99 0.03 -8.92
CA TYR A 515 -18.45 0.04 -7.53
C TYR A 515 -17.54 0.90 -6.66
N THR A 516 -18.16 1.65 -5.76
CA THR A 516 -17.47 2.52 -4.81
C THR A 516 -16.53 1.71 -3.94
N ASN A 517 -15.31 2.23 -3.71
CA ASN A 517 -14.28 1.46 -3.06
C ASN A 517 -14.67 1.10 -1.61
N SER A 518 -14.46 -0.15 -1.21
CA SER A 518 -14.74 -0.65 0.14
C SER A 518 -16.07 -0.14 0.74
N SER A 519 -15.97 0.71 1.76
CA SER A 519 -17.06 1.40 2.49
C SER A 519 -16.94 2.92 2.38
N GLN A 520 -16.27 3.41 1.34
CA GLN A 520 -16.13 4.83 1.07
C GLN A 520 -17.48 5.46 0.69
N LEU A 521 -17.58 6.77 0.89
CA LEU A 521 -18.68 7.56 0.35
C LEU A 521 -18.68 7.54 -1.19
N PRO A 522 -19.85 7.72 -1.83
CA PRO A 522 -19.92 8.01 -3.26
C PRO A 522 -19.00 9.19 -3.61
N VAL A 523 -18.28 9.09 -4.73
CA VAL A 523 -17.25 10.07 -5.08
C VAL A 523 -17.78 11.48 -5.37
N GLY A 524 -19.07 11.62 -5.65
CA GLY A 524 -19.76 12.88 -5.87
C GLY A 524 -20.59 13.37 -4.68
N TYR A 525 -20.34 12.86 -3.46
CA TYR A 525 -21.20 13.12 -2.30
C TYR A 525 -21.05 14.53 -1.72
N THR A 526 -19.82 14.99 -1.46
CA THR A 526 -19.57 16.30 -0.82
C THR A 526 -18.25 16.92 -1.29
N ASP A 527 -18.17 18.26 -1.24
CA ASP A 527 -16.93 19.02 -1.40
C ASP A 527 -16.26 19.42 -0.07
N ASP A 528 -16.85 19.02 1.06
CA ASP A 528 -16.32 19.26 2.41
C ASP A 528 -15.52 18.06 2.91
N PRO A 529 -14.19 18.20 3.10
CA PRO A 529 -13.36 17.10 3.60
C PRO A 529 -13.72 16.71 5.04
N PHE A 530 -14.18 17.63 5.89
CA PHE A 530 -14.51 17.34 7.28
C PHE A 530 -15.84 16.60 7.43
N GLU A 531 -16.82 16.88 6.57
CA GLU A 531 -18.04 16.08 6.47
C GLU A 531 -17.70 14.63 6.10
N ALA A 532 -16.87 14.45 5.07
CA ALA A 532 -16.44 13.11 4.65
C ALA A 532 -15.63 12.39 5.74
N LEU A 533 -14.73 13.09 6.43
CA LEU A 533 -13.94 12.55 7.53
C LEU A 533 -14.81 12.11 8.71
N ALA A 534 -15.76 12.95 9.13
CA ALA A 534 -16.66 12.66 10.25
C ALA A 534 -17.52 11.41 9.94
N HIS A 535 -18.03 11.30 8.72
CA HIS A 535 -18.78 10.13 8.28
C HIS A 535 -17.91 8.86 8.25
N GLN A 536 -16.68 8.96 7.74
CA GLN A 536 -15.82 7.81 7.49
C GLN A 536 -15.08 7.31 8.73
N ASP A 537 -15.02 8.09 9.82
CA ASP A 537 -14.20 7.77 11.00
C ASP A 537 -14.49 6.39 11.61
N ASP A 538 -15.77 6.10 11.88
CA ASP A 538 -16.19 4.81 12.45
C ASP A 538 -16.00 3.64 11.49
N LEU A 539 -16.36 3.83 10.21
CA LEU A 539 -16.26 2.79 9.18
C LEU A 539 -14.80 2.39 8.95
N GLN A 540 -13.91 3.37 8.81
CA GLN A 540 -12.50 3.08 8.57
C GLN A 540 -11.82 2.47 9.80
N GLY A 541 -12.27 2.80 11.01
CA GLY A 541 -11.82 2.16 12.25
C GLY A 541 -12.16 0.67 12.38
N LYS A 542 -13.07 0.12 11.55
CA LYS A 542 -13.39 -1.32 11.55
C LYS A 542 -12.35 -2.18 10.83
N TYR A 543 -11.55 -1.62 9.94
CA TYR A 543 -10.54 -2.37 9.21
C TYR A 543 -9.33 -2.63 10.11
N THR A 544 -9.01 -3.91 10.32
CA THR A 544 -7.84 -4.35 11.09
C THR A 544 -6.59 -4.55 10.22
N GLY A 545 -6.76 -4.44 8.90
CA GLY A 545 -5.71 -4.44 7.91
C GLY A 545 -5.46 -3.04 7.38
N GLY A 546 -5.45 -2.91 6.05
CA GLY A 546 -5.22 -1.63 5.40
C GLY A 546 -6.47 -0.79 5.18
N THR A 547 -6.43 0.47 5.62
CA THR A 547 -7.39 1.52 5.28
C THR A 547 -6.68 2.85 5.04
N VAL A 548 -7.29 3.73 4.25
CA VAL A 548 -6.89 5.13 4.06
C VAL A 548 -8.10 5.92 3.57
N LEU A 549 -8.24 7.16 4.05
CA LEU A 549 -9.11 8.15 3.41
C LEU A 549 -8.27 9.12 2.57
N HIS A 550 -8.57 9.16 1.28
CA HIS A 550 -7.92 10.09 0.36
C HIS A 550 -8.70 11.40 0.30
N LEU A 551 -8.07 12.49 0.75
CA LEU A 551 -8.58 13.85 0.57
C LEU A 551 -8.25 14.32 -0.84
N TYR A 552 -9.10 13.97 -1.81
CA TYR A 552 -8.98 14.36 -3.22
C TYR A 552 -9.31 15.84 -3.39
N MET A 553 -8.29 16.69 -3.50
CA MET A 553 -8.41 18.14 -3.65
C MET A 553 -8.51 18.50 -5.12
N ASP A 554 -9.25 19.56 -5.43
CA ASP A 554 -9.46 20.07 -6.79
C ASP A 554 -8.17 20.59 -7.44
N GLU A 555 -7.26 21.12 -6.62
CA GLU A 555 -5.95 21.61 -7.04
C GLU A 555 -4.96 21.63 -5.85
N ARG A 556 -3.73 22.10 -6.10
CA ARG A 556 -2.77 22.36 -5.01
C ARG A 556 -3.34 23.31 -3.97
N LEU A 557 -3.05 23.03 -2.71
CA LEU A 557 -3.37 23.92 -1.60
C LEU A 557 -2.60 25.24 -1.72
N SER A 558 -3.13 26.27 -1.08
CA SER A 558 -2.61 27.64 -1.09
C SER A 558 -1.15 27.73 -0.63
N SER A 559 -0.78 26.96 0.40
CA SER A 559 0.58 26.87 0.90
C SER A 559 0.83 25.58 1.69
N GLY A 560 2.11 25.27 1.92
CA GLY A 560 2.50 24.21 2.84
C GLY A 560 1.98 24.44 4.27
N VAL A 561 1.86 25.70 4.71
CA VAL A 561 1.31 26.04 6.04
C VAL A 561 -0.18 25.71 6.14
N ALA A 562 -0.95 25.98 5.08
CA ALA A 562 -2.36 25.62 5.02
C ALA A 562 -2.55 24.10 5.02
N CYS A 563 -1.75 23.38 4.24
CA CYS A 563 -1.73 21.91 4.22
C CYS A 563 -1.37 21.32 5.60
N LYS A 564 -0.33 21.86 6.24
CA LYS A 564 0.09 21.50 7.60
C LYS A 564 -1.05 21.63 8.60
N ARG A 565 -1.76 22.77 8.59
CA ARG A 565 -2.92 23.02 9.45
C ARG A 565 -4.06 22.03 9.20
N LEU A 566 -4.37 21.74 7.94
CA LEU A 566 -5.41 20.77 7.57
C LEU A 566 -5.05 19.39 8.14
N VAL A 567 -3.88 18.87 7.81
CA VAL A 567 -3.44 17.53 8.25
C VAL A 567 -3.40 17.46 9.78
N ARG A 568 -2.80 18.44 10.46
CA ARG A 568 -2.77 18.50 11.91
C ARG A 568 -4.17 18.41 12.52
N ARG A 569 -5.11 19.21 12.03
CA ARG A 569 -6.48 19.23 12.53
C ARG A 569 -7.15 17.88 12.34
N VAL A 570 -7.03 17.28 11.15
CA VAL A 570 -7.63 15.97 10.86
C VAL A 570 -7.11 14.91 11.82
N LEU A 571 -5.78 14.86 12.02
CA LEU A 571 -5.13 13.88 12.89
C LEU A 571 -5.46 14.10 14.37
N GLU A 572 -5.68 15.34 14.81
CA GLU A 572 -6.05 15.66 16.20
C GLU A 572 -7.53 15.37 16.51
N THR A 573 -8.44 15.44 15.53
CA THR A 573 -9.89 15.31 15.78
C THR A 573 -10.51 13.98 15.34
N HIS A 574 -9.82 13.19 14.52
CA HIS A 574 -10.33 11.93 14.00
C HIS A 574 -9.45 10.76 14.42
N ARG A 575 -10.02 9.55 14.44
CA ARG A 575 -9.33 8.30 14.78
C ARG A 575 -8.85 7.52 13.56
N LEU A 576 -9.31 7.90 12.37
CA LEU A 576 -8.88 7.39 11.07
C LEU A 576 -7.39 7.05 11.06
N PRO A 577 -7.01 5.79 10.75
CA PRO A 577 -5.61 5.38 10.86
C PRO A 577 -4.69 6.02 9.83
N TYR A 578 -5.20 6.32 8.64
CA TYR A 578 -4.45 6.92 7.54
C TYR A 578 -5.25 7.94 6.76
N ILE A 579 -4.57 9.02 6.39
CA ILE A 579 -5.05 9.98 5.42
C ILE A 579 -3.97 10.31 4.39
N THR A 580 -4.41 10.80 3.23
CA THR A 580 -3.54 11.49 2.27
C THR A 580 -4.21 12.79 1.84
N VAL A 581 -3.44 13.83 1.56
CA VAL A 581 -3.91 15.00 0.78
C VAL A 581 -3.50 14.79 -0.67
N THR A 582 -4.45 14.80 -1.59
CA THR A 582 -4.27 14.41 -2.99
C THR A 582 -4.74 15.51 -3.93
N PRO A 583 -3.87 16.48 -4.27
CA PRO A 583 -4.16 17.48 -5.30
C PRO A 583 -4.28 16.85 -6.69
N VAL A 584 -5.24 17.31 -7.48
CA VAL A 584 -5.21 17.14 -8.94
C VAL A 584 -4.35 18.24 -9.57
N PHE A 585 -3.57 17.88 -10.58
CA PHE A 585 -2.76 18.82 -11.34
C PHE A 585 -2.49 18.30 -12.75
N SER A 586 -2.10 19.19 -13.65
CA SER A 586 -1.73 18.84 -15.02
C SER A 586 -0.23 19.00 -15.23
N VAL A 587 0.35 18.26 -16.18
CA VAL A 587 1.74 18.43 -16.59
C VAL A 587 1.83 18.58 -18.11
N CYS A 588 2.43 19.69 -18.54
CA CYS A 588 2.81 19.93 -19.93
C CYS A 588 4.27 19.51 -20.13
N GLU A 589 4.58 18.81 -21.22
CA GLU A 589 5.97 18.38 -21.51
C GLU A 589 6.96 19.55 -21.64
N THR A 590 6.47 20.72 -22.07
CA THR A 590 7.28 21.93 -22.27
C THR A 590 7.27 22.85 -21.05
N HIS A 591 6.09 23.11 -20.46
CA HIS A 591 5.93 24.11 -19.40
C HIS A 591 5.89 23.51 -17.99
N GLY A 592 5.87 22.19 -17.88
CA GLY A 592 5.86 21.46 -16.61
C GLY A 592 4.51 21.55 -15.89
N TYR A 593 4.59 21.67 -14.56
CA TYR A 593 3.44 21.62 -13.65
C TYR A 593 2.42 22.75 -13.91
N LEU A 594 1.15 22.38 -13.98
CA LEU A 594 -0.01 23.27 -14.11
C LEU A 594 -0.99 23.01 -12.96
N ARG A 595 -1.61 24.08 -12.47
CA ARG A 595 -2.51 24.04 -11.31
C ARG A 595 -3.88 23.49 -11.70
N GLY A 596 -4.32 22.43 -11.02
CA GLY A 596 -5.62 21.80 -11.25
C GLY A 596 -5.66 21.00 -12.55
N GLU A 597 -6.85 20.48 -12.87
CA GLU A 597 -7.11 19.77 -14.12
C GLU A 597 -7.19 20.74 -15.30
N GLN A 598 -6.23 20.65 -16.21
CA GLN A 598 -6.17 21.47 -17.43
C GLN A 598 -5.92 20.58 -18.65
N PRO A 599 -6.94 20.19 -19.43
CA PRO A 599 -6.76 19.29 -20.57
C PRO A 599 -5.76 19.81 -21.62
N GLU A 600 -5.68 21.13 -21.77
CA GLU A 600 -4.75 21.82 -22.67
C GLU A 600 -3.89 22.82 -21.88
N CYS A 601 -2.62 22.95 -22.28
CA CYS A 601 -1.70 23.87 -21.65
C CYS A 601 -2.08 25.33 -22.00
N PRO A 602 -2.25 26.23 -21.01
CA PRO A 602 -2.63 27.62 -21.26
C PRO A 602 -1.52 28.44 -21.93
N HIS A 603 -0.31 27.90 -22.02
CA HIS A 603 0.87 28.56 -22.59
C HIS A 603 1.14 28.16 -24.05
N CYS A 604 0.94 26.89 -24.44
CA CYS A 604 1.18 26.42 -25.81
C CYS A 604 -0.01 25.72 -26.50
N GLY A 605 -1.13 25.48 -25.81
CA GLY A 605 -2.28 24.75 -26.35
C GLY A 605 -2.06 23.25 -26.56
N ALA A 606 -0.92 22.69 -26.15
CA ALA A 606 -0.68 21.25 -26.22
C ALA A 606 -1.51 20.49 -25.18
N GLU A 607 -1.91 19.26 -25.50
CA GLU A 607 -2.54 18.35 -24.55
C GLU A 607 -1.64 18.12 -23.32
N THR A 608 -2.24 18.03 -22.14
CA THR A 608 -1.52 17.79 -20.89
C THR A 608 -1.85 16.43 -20.31
N LEU A 609 -0.95 15.93 -19.45
CA LEU A 609 -1.24 14.79 -18.60
C LEU A 609 -1.88 15.27 -17.31
N VAL A 610 -3.14 14.93 -17.07
CA VAL A 610 -3.81 15.14 -15.77
C VAL A 610 -3.36 14.06 -14.79
N TRP A 611 -2.78 14.44 -13.65
CA TRP A 611 -2.25 13.56 -12.62
C TRP A 611 -3.09 13.63 -11.34
N THR A 612 -3.33 12.46 -10.76
CA THR A 612 -3.92 12.27 -9.43
C THR A 612 -3.56 10.88 -8.90
N ARG A 613 -4.01 10.54 -7.68
CA ARG A 613 -3.90 9.15 -7.20
C ARG A 613 -5.03 8.31 -7.77
N VAL A 614 -4.70 7.19 -8.42
CA VAL A 614 -5.72 6.23 -8.87
C VAL A 614 -6.39 5.58 -7.66
N MET A 615 -5.64 4.82 -6.86
CA MET A 615 -6.07 4.16 -5.62
C MET A 615 -4.95 4.16 -4.58
N GLY A 616 -4.07 5.15 -4.62
CA GLY A 616 -3.00 5.28 -3.63
C GLY A 616 -1.61 5.58 -4.17
N TYR A 617 -1.43 5.67 -5.47
CA TYR A 617 -0.18 6.13 -6.07
C TYR A 617 -0.50 6.99 -7.28
N HIS A 618 0.42 7.89 -7.64
CA HIS A 618 0.19 8.87 -8.70
C HIS A 618 0.32 8.22 -10.07
N ARG A 619 -0.69 8.43 -10.92
CA ARG A 619 -0.67 8.09 -12.34
C ARG A 619 -1.45 9.11 -13.14
N PRO A 620 -1.14 9.29 -14.43
CA PRO A 620 -1.96 10.15 -15.28
C PRO A 620 -3.32 9.50 -15.50
N VAL A 621 -4.39 10.28 -15.52
CA VAL A 621 -5.78 9.79 -15.73
C VAL A 621 -5.92 9.04 -17.07
N SER A 622 -5.08 9.37 -18.06
CA SER A 622 -5.03 8.65 -19.33
C SER A 622 -4.71 7.16 -19.18
N SER A 623 -3.92 6.77 -18.16
CA SER A 623 -3.56 5.37 -17.88
C SER A 623 -4.57 4.60 -17.02
N PHE A 624 -5.64 5.26 -16.56
CA PHE A 624 -6.64 4.62 -15.71
C PHE A 624 -7.52 3.66 -16.53
N ASN A 625 -8.01 2.59 -15.90
CA ASN A 625 -9.07 1.75 -16.49
C ASN A 625 -10.40 2.53 -16.62
N LEU A 626 -11.34 1.98 -17.39
CA LEU A 626 -12.63 2.63 -17.67
C LEU A 626 -13.43 2.96 -16.40
N GLY A 627 -13.50 2.03 -15.45
CA GLY A 627 -14.18 2.29 -14.17
C GLY A 627 -13.52 3.43 -13.39
N LYS A 628 -12.19 3.48 -13.34
CA LYS A 628 -11.45 4.57 -12.68
C LYS A 628 -11.56 5.91 -13.40
N LYS A 629 -11.71 5.91 -14.73
CA LYS A 629 -12.07 7.11 -15.50
C LYS A 629 -13.51 7.56 -15.22
N GLY A 630 -14.42 6.63 -14.98
CA GLY A 630 -15.78 6.92 -14.49
C GLY A 630 -15.75 7.53 -13.09
N GLU A 631 -14.98 6.94 -12.18
CA GLU A 631 -14.80 7.42 -10.81
C GLU A 631 -14.19 8.82 -10.77
N HIS A 632 -13.15 9.10 -11.57
CA HIS A 632 -12.54 10.43 -11.67
C HIS A 632 -13.54 11.47 -12.16
N ARG A 633 -14.29 11.17 -13.24
CA ARG A 633 -15.26 12.11 -13.82
C ARG A 633 -16.45 12.41 -12.92
N GLY A 634 -16.91 11.41 -12.16
CA GLY A 634 -18.00 11.59 -11.20
C GLY A 634 -17.57 12.26 -9.89
N ARG A 635 -16.26 12.49 -9.70
CA ARG A 635 -15.73 12.96 -8.42
C ARG A 635 -16.02 14.44 -8.20
N GLN A 636 -16.68 14.72 -7.09
CA GLN A 636 -16.67 16.05 -6.49
C GLN A 636 -15.41 16.18 -5.64
N HIS A 637 -14.51 17.05 -6.05
CA HIS A 637 -13.26 17.27 -5.34
C HIS A 637 -13.48 18.15 -4.11
N PHE A 638 -12.72 17.88 -3.04
CA PHE A 638 -12.71 18.70 -1.85
C PHE A 638 -12.07 20.05 -2.14
N ARG A 639 -12.63 21.10 -1.52
CA ARG A 639 -12.15 22.48 -1.68
C ARG A 639 -11.48 22.97 -0.42
N GLU A 640 -10.29 23.57 -0.54
CA GLU A 640 -9.58 24.17 0.61
C GLU A 640 -10.44 25.22 1.33
N ALA A 641 -11.24 25.99 0.60
CA ALA A 641 -12.13 27.00 1.18
C ALA A 641 -13.33 26.41 1.96
N ARG A 642 -13.59 25.11 1.83
CA ARG A 642 -14.61 24.37 2.60
C ARG A 642 -13.98 23.67 3.80
N ALA A 643 -12.67 23.46 3.78
CA ALA A 643 -11.86 23.05 4.93
C ALA A 643 -11.68 24.21 5.94
N VAL A 644 -12.76 24.92 6.26
CA VAL A 644 -12.79 26.03 7.21
C VAL A 644 -13.50 25.55 8.47
N LEU A 645 -12.92 25.90 9.61
CA LEU A 645 -13.36 25.56 10.95
C LEU A 645 -14.87 25.83 11.13
N VAL A 646 -15.63 24.80 11.48
CA VAL A 646 -16.77 24.92 12.39
C VAL A 646 -16.26 24.69 13.81
#